data_AF-A0A7V0JSK6-F1
#
_entry.id   AF-A0A7V0JSK6-F1
#
_cell.length_a   1.000
_cell.length_b   1.000
_cell.length_c   1.000
_cell.angle_alpha   90.00
_cell.angle_beta   90.00
_cell.angle_gamma   90.00
#
_symmetry.space_group_name_H-M   'P 1'
#
loop_
_entity.id
_entity.type
_entity.pdbx_description
1 polymer ?
#
loop_
_entity_poly.entity_id
_entity_poly.type
_entity_poly.pdbx_seq_one_letter_code
_entity_poly.pdbx_strand_id
1 'polypeptide(L)'
;MNNHTSTSDNLKTMLAEADLYYSQGLNEEARLICLELLKLTGDKSHPFHTEIESRLKKLQVDGMRTVPSGEMDFTTSLEDLKPEDLKEYQDNKFSSCIGLIDAGFYPEAIEELKTLLEAEYRPGVIRSKIGESYLQLDMPFDALEYLEEALEDTQLSKDERLVVLYQLALTHERTGAMPKAIEALEQIIRLDPAFRNAKQRLEGLSQTAQKYGRFYYLIRNQLLSEEQLGRTKELAKQGKKSIESILLNQFGIDKTELGRSLSEYYRCPFVEFDELEVGTTPSCVRGIKEHFFRTNFCAPIREKSGILIVALDNPHDLAKTDNIRRVLKAKNFQFAVSLKEDINRFIDYFYGKYSVEGSDDDVFEQLDLVDEDTELEEEDDSLASEADSVVVQIVNKTIEDALQRRASDIHIESLAGKRGVLVRFRIDGDCMRYQTIPYNYKRAIISRIKIMSNLDIAEKRLPQDGKIKFKTRSGRPLELRVATLPTTEGNEDIVLRLLASSDAMPIDRIGLLDQNLEQIKRLLQLPYGLILAVGPTGSGKTTTLHSALGYINRPEKKIWTAEDPVEIMQDGLRQVQVKPQIGLTFARILRAFLRADPDVIMVGETRDEETATTAIEASLTGHLVFSTLHTNSAPETVTRLLGMGMDPFNFSDALLGVLAQRLVKSLCTKCREAYQPDDNEKEHILHEYGFHSTQPLELSDLNDITLYRPKGCQYCNRTGFRGRLAIHELLVSDDDLKKLIQERRPVGEIREYAMKQGMFTLKQDGIQKVLRGDTDLKQIKAACIR
;
A
#
# COMPACT_ATOMS: atom_id res chain seq x y z
N MET A 1 7.39 35.06 59.32
CA MET A 1 8.73 35.70 59.44
C MET A 1 9.76 34.61 59.56
N ASN A 2 10.48 34.29 58.48
CA ASN A 2 11.82 33.64 58.43
C ASN A 2 12.14 33.14 57.00
N ASN A 3 12.03 34.00 55.98
CA ASN A 3 12.49 33.68 54.61
C ASN A 3 13.26 34.82 53.93
N HIS A 4 13.67 35.85 54.67
CA HIS A 4 14.43 36.99 54.11
C HIS A 4 15.92 37.02 54.49
N THR A 5 16.38 36.14 55.38
CA THR A 5 17.80 36.12 55.79
C THR A 5 18.69 35.27 54.87
N SER A 6 18.18 34.21 54.23
CA SER A 6 19.01 33.31 53.40
C SER A 6 19.42 33.89 52.04
N THR A 7 18.60 34.78 51.46
CA THR A 7 18.90 35.41 50.16
C THR A 7 19.90 36.55 50.27
N SER A 8 19.90 37.30 51.38
CA SER A 8 20.87 38.39 51.59
C SER A 8 22.30 37.89 51.81
N ASP A 9 22.48 36.75 52.49
CA ASP A 9 23.82 36.22 52.77
C ASP A 9 24.44 35.59 51.51
N ASN A 10 23.62 35.01 50.64
CA ASN A 10 24.08 34.48 49.35
C ASN A 10 24.59 35.61 48.43
N LEU A 11 23.85 36.72 48.34
CA LEU A 11 24.25 37.88 47.54
C LEU A 11 25.57 38.51 48.03
N LYS A 12 25.79 38.57 49.36
CA LYS A 12 27.06 39.05 49.92
C LYS A 12 28.23 38.13 49.59
N THR A 13 27.99 36.82 49.56
CA THR A 13 29.03 35.82 49.25
C THR A 13 29.48 35.95 47.80
N MET A 14 28.52 36.08 46.88
CA MET A 14 28.79 36.31 45.46
C MET A 14 29.47 37.67 45.20
N LEU A 15 29.13 38.71 45.97
CA LEU A 15 29.83 40.00 45.91
C LEU A 15 31.28 39.89 46.37
N ALA A 16 31.55 39.15 47.45
CA ALA A 16 32.90 38.90 47.92
C ALA A 16 33.72 38.05 46.93
N GLU A 17 33.07 37.14 46.22
CA GLU A 17 33.67 36.36 45.15
C GLU A 17 34.03 37.23 43.95
N ALA A 18 33.16 38.14 43.52
CA ALA A 18 33.48 39.12 42.49
C ALA A 18 34.67 40.03 42.89
N ASP A 19 34.74 40.46 44.15
CA ASP A 19 35.87 41.25 44.67
C ASP A 19 37.17 40.42 44.71
N LEU A 20 37.09 39.11 44.98
CA LEU A 20 38.23 38.20 44.95
C LEU A 20 38.78 38.04 43.52
N TYR A 21 37.92 37.77 42.54
CA TYR A 21 38.32 37.68 41.13
C TYR A 21 38.94 38.99 40.65
N TYR A 22 38.37 40.13 41.06
CA TYR A 22 38.93 41.43 40.76
C TYR A 22 40.33 41.63 41.35
N SER A 23 40.54 41.26 42.62
CA SER A 23 41.86 41.34 43.28
C SER A 23 42.92 40.44 42.63
N GLN A 24 42.50 39.42 41.90
CA GLN A 24 43.36 38.50 41.15
C GLN A 24 43.58 38.93 39.69
N GLY A 25 43.04 40.08 39.28
CA GLY A 25 43.17 40.62 37.91
C GLY A 25 42.22 39.99 36.88
N LEU A 26 41.27 39.16 37.34
CA LEU A 26 40.25 38.50 36.52
C LEU A 26 39.03 39.41 36.38
N ASN A 27 39.21 40.49 35.61
CA ASN A 27 38.26 41.59 35.53
C ASN A 27 36.96 41.22 34.80
N GLU A 28 37.00 40.36 33.78
CA GLU A 28 35.78 39.96 33.06
C GLU A 28 34.94 38.95 33.87
N GLU A 29 35.57 38.05 34.60
CA GLU A 29 34.89 37.12 35.50
C GLU A 29 34.20 37.86 36.66
N ALA A 30 34.91 38.82 37.27
CA ALA A 30 34.32 39.72 38.25
C ALA A 30 33.16 40.54 37.66
N ARG A 31 33.27 40.96 36.38
CA ARG A 31 32.23 41.70 35.66
C ARG A 31 30.98 40.86 35.42
N LEU A 32 31.14 39.62 34.98
CA LEU A 32 30.04 38.69 34.72
C LEU A 32 29.25 38.38 35.99
N ILE A 33 29.94 38.13 37.11
CA ILE A 33 29.29 37.90 38.41
C ILE A 33 28.52 39.14 38.85
N CYS A 34 29.07 40.35 38.67
CA CYS A 34 28.37 41.59 38.99
C CYS A 34 27.12 41.80 38.11
N LEU A 35 27.18 41.47 36.82
CA LEU A 35 26.02 41.57 35.92
C LEU A 35 24.92 40.57 36.29
N GLU A 36 25.29 39.37 36.72
CA GLU A 36 24.35 38.36 37.21
C GLU A 36 23.69 38.81 38.53
N LEU A 37 24.46 39.38 39.44
CA LEU A 37 23.93 39.98 40.68
C LEU A 37 22.96 41.14 40.42
N LEU A 38 23.19 41.94 39.39
CA LEU A 38 22.28 43.00 38.95
C LEU A 38 20.93 42.43 38.49
N LYS A 39 20.95 41.33 37.72
CA LYS A 39 19.73 40.63 37.31
C LYS A 39 18.96 40.07 38.50
N LEU A 40 19.66 39.54 39.50
CA LEU A 40 19.04 38.94 40.69
C LEU A 40 18.49 39.98 41.67
N THR A 41 19.14 41.13 41.81
CA THR A 41 18.68 42.22 42.69
C THR A 41 17.56 43.05 42.05
N GLY A 42 17.47 43.05 40.72
CA GLY A 42 16.37 43.63 39.97
C GLY A 42 16.34 45.16 40.04
N ASP A 43 15.59 45.70 41.01
CA ASP A 43 15.23 47.13 41.06
C ASP A 43 16.21 47.97 41.92
N LYS A 44 16.32 49.26 41.61
CA LYS A 44 17.25 50.22 42.24
C LYS A 44 17.00 50.45 43.73
N SER A 45 15.86 50.01 44.24
CA SER A 45 15.49 50.06 45.65
C SER A 45 16.15 48.96 46.50
N HIS A 46 16.79 47.96 45.88
CA HIS A 46 17.46 46.87 46.59
C HIS A 46 18.79 47.33 47.22
N PRO A 47 19.09 47.00 48.51
CA PRO A 47 20.20 47.57 49.26
C PRO A 47 21.59 47.45 48.61
N PHE A 48 21.81 46.39 47.83
CA PHE A 48 23.09 46.09 47.17
C PHE A 48 23.18 46.57 45.72
N HIS A 49 22.09 47.06 45.13
CA HIS A 49 22.03 47.38 43.69
C HIS A 49 23.00 48.50 43.31
N THR A 50 23.02 49.59 44.10
CA THR A 50 23.94 50.71 43.89
C THR A 50 25.40 50.31 44.12
N GLU A 51 25.64 49.36 45.03
CA GLU A 51 26.99 48.85 45.33
C GLU A 51 27.53 47.99 44.16
N ILE A 52 26.67 47.16 43.56
CA ILE A 52 27.00 46.34 42.38
C ILE A 52 27.26 47.24 41.15
N GLU A 53 26.42 48.25 40.90
CA GLU A 53 26.63 49.21 39.80
C GLU A 53 27.95 49.97 39.98
N SER A 54 28.31 50.35 41.21
CA SER A 54 29.59 51.03 41.48
C SER A 54 30.80 50.13 41.21
N ARG A 55 30.71 48.82 41.49
CA ARG A 55 31.79 47.86 41.20
C ARG A 55 31.96 47.64 39.70
N LEU A 56 30.85 47.50 38.97
CA LEU A 56 30.86 47.42 37.50
C LEU A 56 31.51 48.63 36.85
N LYS A 57 31.26 49.83 37.40
CA LYS A 57 31.88 51.06 36.90
C LYS A 57 33.39 51.08 37.18
N LYS A 58 33.85 50.59 38.33
CA LYS A 58 35.28 50.43 38.62
C LYS A 58 35.95 49.42 37.68
N LEU A 59 35.32 48.28 37.46
CA LEU A 59 35.78 47.23 36.53
C LEU A 59 35.91 47.75 35.09
N GLN A 60 35.01 48.65 34.66
CA GLN A 60 35.10 49.32 33.36
C GLN A 60 36.22 50.35 33.27
N VAL A 61 36.56 51.04 34.36
CA VAL A 61 37.60 52.08 34.37
C VAL A 61 39.01 51.47 34.49
N ASP A 62 39.17 50.40 35.27
CA ASP A 62 40.46 49.72 35.44
C ASP A 62 40.77 48.71 34.32
N GLY A 63 39.77 48.26 33.56
CA GLY A 63 39.99 47.59 32.26
C GLY A 63 40.54 48.51 31.16
N MET A 64 40.66 49.82 31.43
CA MET A 64 41.06 50.86 30.46
C MET A 64 42.48 51.41 30.68
N ARG A 65 43.35 50.76 31.46
CA ARG A 65 44.74 51.22 31.68
C ARG A 65 45.80 50.31 31.04
N THR A 66 46.45 50.91 30.02
CA THR A 66 47.71 50.59 29.31
C THR A 66 47.54 49.57 28.18
N VAL A 67 47.63 49.97 26.90
CA VAL A 67 48.77 50.57 26.16
C VAL A 67 48.24 51.60 25.11
N PRO A 68 48.98 52.66 24.73
CA PRO A 68 48.41 53.98 24.44
C PRO A 68 47.74 54.14 23.07
N SER A 69 46.69 54.96 23.07
CA SER A 69 46.10 55.61 21.91
C SER A 69 47.12 56.48 21.18
N GLY A 70 47.55 56.03 20.01
CA GLY A 70 47.87 56.93 18.90
C GLY A 70 46.56 57.22 18.17
N GLU A 71 45.99 58.40 18.36
CA GLU A 71 44.98 58.94 17.46
C GLU A 71 45.60 59.02 16.05
N MET A 72 45.04 58.29 15.09
CA MET A 72 44.99 58.74 13.70
C MET A 72 43.55 58.61 13.23
N ASP A 73 42.89 59.75 13.31
CA ASP A 73 41.70 60.09 12.55
C ASP A 73 42.02 59.98 11.06
N PHE A 74 41.39 59.08 10.30
CA PHE A 74 41.24 59.21 8.84
C PHE A 74 40.05 58.39 8.33
N THR A 75 38.98 59.12 8.07
CA THR A 75 38.00 58.84 7.02
C THR A 75 38.74 58.69 5.68
N THR A 76 39.11 57.46 5.32
CA THR A 76 39.51 57.12 3.96
C THR A 76 38.74 55.85 3.58
N SER A 77 37.82 55.98 2.62
CA SER A 77 37.22 54.84 1.94
C SER A 77 38.33 53.97 1.35
N LEU A 78 38.25 52.64 1.54
CA LEU A 78 39.18 51.66 0.95
C LEU A 78 39.36 51.81 -0.57
N GLU A 79 38.44 52.52 -1.22
CA GLU A 79 38.40 52.82 -2.66
C GLU A 79 39.43 53.88 -3.10
N ASP A 80 40.06 54.62 -2.17
CA ASP A 80 40.98 55.75 -2.47
C ASP A 80 42.48 55.44 -2.29
N LEU A 81 42.84 54.20 -1.89
CA LEU A 81 44.23 53.78 -1.66
C LEU A 81 44.93 53.37 -2.96
N LYS A 82 46.23 53.68 -3.10
CA LYS A 82 47.04 53.17 -4.22
C LYS A 82 47.15 51.64 -4.12
N PRO A 83 47.26 50.91 -5.24
CA PRO A 83 47.30 49.44 -5.23
C PRO A 83 48.37 48.82 -4.33
N GLU A 84 49.49 49.52 -4.14
CA GLU A 84 50.61 49.11 -3.29
C GLU A 84 50.27 49.23 -1.80
N ASP A 85 49.63 50.34 -1.40
CA ASP A 85 49.21 50.61 0.00
C ASP A 85 48.01 49.72 0.40
N LEU A 86 47.12 49.41 -0.54
CA LEU A 86 45.99 48.50 -0.33
C LEU A 86 46.46 47.07 -0.04
N LYS A 87 47.48 46.61 -0.77
CA LYS A 87 48.05 45.28 -0.57
C LYS A 87 48.74 45.16 0.79
N GLU A 88 49.52 46.17 1.20
CA GLU A 88 50.17 46.19 2.53
C GLU A 88 49.14 46.21 3.67
N TYR A 89 48.04 46.96 3.50
CA TYR A 89 46.93 46.95 4.44
C TYR A 89 46.26 45.57 4.53
N GLN A 90 45.98 44.93 3.39
CA GLN A 90 45.38 43.59 3.35
C GLN A 90 46.32 42.52 3.92
N ASP A 91 47.63 42.60 3.68
CA ASP A 91 48.66 41.72 4.24
C ASP A 91 48.73 41.85 5.78
N ASN A 92 48.68 43.07 6.31
CA ASN A 92 48.64 43.34 7.75
C ASN A 92 47.34 42.83 8.39
N LYS A 93 46.20 43.06 7.72
CA LYS A 93 44.89 42.59 8.17
C LYS A 93 44.81 41.06 8.18
N PHE A 94 45.33 40.41 7.15
CA PHE A 94 45.44 38.94 7.09
C PHE A 94 46.34 38.40 8.22
N SER A 95 47.47 39.05 8.50
CA SER A 95 48.35 38.68 9.62
C SER A 95 47.66 38.80 10.98
N SER A 96 46.81 39.82 11.16
CA SER A 96 45.96 39.96 12.35
C SER A 96 44.94 38.82 12.47
N CYS A 97 44.32 38.41 11.36
CA CYS A 97 43.39 37.27 11.33
C CYS A 97 44.09 35.98 11.74
N ILE A 98 45.33 35.74 11.28
CA ILE A 98 46.12 34.59 11.71
C ILE A 98 46.41 34.66 13.21
N GLY A 99 46.75 35.83 13.75
CA GLY A 99 46.93 36.03 15.19
C GLY A 99 45.67 35.71 16.01
N LEU A 100 44.49 36.03 15.50
CA LEU A 100 43.20 35.67 16.13
C LEU A 100 42.97 34.15 16.12
N ILE A 101 43.25 33.48 15.00
CA ILE A 101 43.15 32.01 14.87
C ILE A 101 44.08 31.31 15.87
N ASP A 102 45.33 31.76 15.95
CA ASP A 102 46.34 31.18 16.85
C ASP A 102 45.98 31.40 18.33
N ALA A 103 45.28 32.50 18.64
CA ALA A 103 44.78 32.82 19.97
C ALA A 103 43.41 32.17 20.30
N GLY A 104 42.79 31.45 19.35
CA GLY A 104 41.53 30.74 19.55
C GLY A 104 40.24 31.57 19.37
N PHE A 105 40.35 32.80 18.85
CA PHE A 105 39.21 33.69 18.56
C PHE A 105 38.66 33.42 17.14
N TYR A 106 38.13 32.22 16.94
CA TYR A 106 37.67 31.76 15.62
C TYR A 106 36.48 32.54 15.04
N PRO A 107 35.43 32.89 15.81
CA PRO A 107 34.31 33.67 15.27
C PRO A 107 34.74 35.06 14.77
N GLU A 108 35.58 35.76 15.54
CA GLU A 108 36.12 37.07 15.18
C GLU A 108 37.04 36.99 13.96
N ALA A 109 37.87 35.94 13.89
CA ALA A 109 38.70 35.69 12.72
C ALA A 109 37.87 35.41 11.45
N ILE A 110 36.77 34.66 11.55
CA ILE A 110 35.90 34.34 10.40
C ILE A 110 35.28 35.62 9.83
N GLU A 111 34.77 36.51 10.68
CA GLU A 111 34.16 37.77 10.22
C GLU A 111 35.20 38.66 9.52
N GLU A 112 36.39 38.82 10.08
CA GLU A 112 37.45 39.59 9.44
C GLU A 112 37.96 38.94 8.14
N LEU A 113 38.06 37.61 8.09
CA LEU A 113 38.42 36.87 6.87
C LEU A 113 37.36 37.00 5.78
N LYS A 114 36.07 37.03 6.09
CA LYS A 114 35.01 37.29 5.10
C LYS A 114 35.16 38.66 4.46
N THR A 115 35.53 39.69 5.22
CA THR A 115 35.78 41.03 4.63
C THR A 115 36.97 41.03 3.65
N LEU A 116 38.00 40.21 3.91
CA LEU A 116 39.12 40.03 2.98
C LEU A 116 38.71 39.22 1.75
N LEU A 117 37.79 38.26 1.91
CA LEU A 117 37.23 37.47 0.81
C LEU A 117 36.36 38.33 -0.13
N GLU A 118 35.54 39.24 0.42
CA GLU A 118 34.76 40.22 -0.34
C GLU A 118 35.64 41.17 -1.16
N ALA A 119 36.85 41.46 -0.66
CA ALA A 119 37.85 42.26 -1.36
C ALA A 119 38.71 41.45 -2.37
N GLU A 120 38.34 40.20 -2.67
CA GLU A 120 39.07 39.26 -3.54
C GLU A 120 40.55 39.05 -3.18
N TYR A 121 40.93 39.29 -1.93
CA TYR A 121 42.31 39.14 -1.47
C TYR A 121 42.63 37.66 -1.20
N ARG A 122 43.49 37.05 -2.02
CA ARG A 122 43.92 35.63 -1.95
C ARG A 122 42.76 34.65 -1.64
N PRO A 123 41.72 34.57 -2.49
CA PRO A 123 40.46 33.91 -2.15
C PRO A 123 40.62 32.45 -1.70
N GLY A 124 41.46 31.65 -2.37
CA GLY A 124 41.71 30.26 -1.97
C GLY A 124 42.33 30.12 -0.57
N VAL A 125 43.23 31.01 -0.19
CA VAL A 125 43.91 30.98 1.13
C VAL A 125 42.96 31.44 2.23
N ILE A 126 42.18 32.49 1.97
CA ILE A 126 41.17 32.99 2.90
C ILE A 126 40.10 31.94 3.15
N ARG A 127 39.55 31.33 2.09
CA ARG A 127 38.58 30.23 2.20
C ARG A 127 39.12 29.04 2.98
N SER A 128 40.38 28.67 2.76
CA SER A 128 41.05 27.63 3.57
C SER A 128 41.08 27.98 5.07
N LYS A 129 41.37 29.24 5.41
CA LYS A 129 41.42 29.70 6.82
C LYS A 129 40.05 29.84 7.46
N ILE A 130 39.02 30.22 6.70
CA ILE A 130 37.63 30.19 7.15
C ILE A 130 37.21 28.73 7.43
N GLY A 131 37.48 27.81 6.50
CA GLY A 131 37.22 26.39 6.68
C GLY A 131 37.93 25.82 7.91
N GLU A 132 39.20 26.15 8.11
CA GLU A 132 39.96 25.77 9.32
C GLU A 132 39.30 26.26 10.61
N SER A 133 38.84 27.52 10.62
CA SER A 133 38.21 28.14 11.79
C SER A 133 36.86 27.49 12.13
N TYR A 134 36.03 27.17 11.12
CA TYR A 134 34.79 26.42 11.33
C TYR A 134 35.04 25.01 11.88
N LEU A 135 36.12 24.34 11.48
CA LEU A 135 36.48 23.04 12.04
C LEU A 135 36.82 23.10 13.53
N GLN A 136 37.42 24.20 14.01
CA GLN A 136 37.68 24.42 15.43
C GLN A 136 36.41 24.72 16.23
N LEU A 137 35.38 25.24 15.57
CA LEU A 137 34.05 25.49 16.15
C LEU A 137 33.11 24.26 16.10
N ASP A 138 33.60 23.09 15.68
CA ASP A 138 32.78 21.88 15.47
C ASP A 138 31.65 22.08 14.45
N MET A 139 31.91 22.87 13.39
CA MET A 139 30.98 23.13 12.28
C MET A 139 31.51 22.51 10.98
N PRO A 140 31.47 21.17 10.83
CA PRO A 140 32.12 20.50 9.71
C PRO A 140 31.42 20.70 8.35
N PHE A 141 30.10 20.96 8.33
CA PHE A 141 29.37 21.16 7.07
C PHE A 141 29.65 22.54 6.47
N ASP A 142 29.65 23.59 7.30
CA ASP A 142 30.05 24.93 6.90
C ASP A 142 31.52 24.95 6.43
N ALA A 143 32.40 24.20 7.10
CA ALA A 143 33.79 24.07 6.67
C ALA A 143 33.94 23.42 5.28
N LEU A 144 33.09 22.45 4.90
CA LEU A 144 33.19 21.76 3.61
C LEU A 144 32.99 22.70 2.43
N GLU A 145 32.01 23.60 2.51
CA GLU A 145 31.70 24.57 1.45
C GLU A 145 32.92 25.44 1.13
N TYR A 146 33.51 26.07 2.14
CA TYR A 146 34.69 26.91 1.95
C TYR A 146 35.94 26.13 1.51
N LEU A 147 36.13 24.90 2.00
CA LEU A 147 37.29 24.09 1.62
C LEU A 147 37.20 23.53 0.19
N GLU A 148 36.00 23.13 -0.27
CA GLU A 148 35.78 22.70 -1.65
C GLU A 148 36.00 23.89 -2.62
N GLU A 149 35.44 25.07 -2.31
CA GLU A 149 35.66 26.29 -3.10
C GLU A 149 37.12 26.76 -3.12
N ALA A 150 37.87 26.54 -2.03
CA ALA A 150 39.28 26.90 -1.98
C ALA A 150 40.10 26.17 -3.06
N LEU A 151 39.77 24.89 -3.36
CA LEU A 151 40.50 24.09 -4.36
C LEU A 151 40.26 24.50 -5.81
N GLU A 152 39.18 25.26 -6.07
CA GLU A 152 38.89 25.83 -7.39
C GLU A 152 39.86 26.96 -7.75
N ASP A 153 40.52 27.56 -6.76
CA ASP A 153 41.51 28.62 -6.98
C ASP A 153 42.81 28.04 -7.57
N THR A 154 43.11 28.47 -8.81
CA THR A 154 44.32 28.08 -9.54
C THR A 154 45.59 28.75 -9.02
N GLN A 155 45.48 29.76 -8.15
CA GLN A 155 46.61 30.50 -7.59
C GLN A 155 47.19 29.88 -6.31
N LEU A 156 46.56 28.84 -5.74
CA LEU A 156 47.09 28.14 -4.58
C LEU A 156 48.44 27.47 -4.88
N SER A 157 49.42 27.70 -4.01
CA SER A 157 50.69 26.97 -4.06
C SER A 157 50.48 25.48 -3.77
N LYS A 158 51.48 24.67 -4.14
CA LYS A 158 51.45 23.22 -3.91
C LYS A 158 51.22 22.89 -2.42
N ASP A 159 51.89 23.60 -1.52
CA ASP A 159 51.82 23.35 -0.07
C ASP A 159 50.46 23.79 0.52
N GLU A 160 49.92 24.92 0.07
CA GLU A 160 48.58 25.37 0.48
C GLU A 160 47.51 24.38 0.00
N ARG A 161 47.61 23.89 -1.24
CA ARG A 161 46.71 22.89 -1.80
C ARG A 161 46.76 21.56 -1.04
N LEU A 162 47.95 21.12 -0.61
CA LEU A 162 48.12 19.93 0.23
C LEU A 162 47.44 20.08 1.60
N VAL A 163 47.51 21.27 2.21
CA VAL A 163 46.83 21.56 3.48
C VAL A 163 45.31 21.51 3.33
N VAL A 164 44.76 22.15 2.29
CA VAL A 164 43.31 22.16 2.01
C VAL A 164 42.79 20.74 1.75
N LEU A 165 43.49 19.95 0.91
CA LEU A 165 43.12 18.57 0.65
C LEU A 165 43.15 17.71 1.92
N TYR A 166 44.10 17.96 2.82
CA TYR A 166 44.20 17.22 4.09
C TYR A 166 43.09 17.59 5.06
N GLN A 167 42.71 18.87 5.13
CA GLN A 167 41.53 19.31 5.87
C GLN A 167 40.26 18.69 5.30
N LEU A 168 40.08 18.68 3.98
CA LEU A 168 38.96 17.99 3.32
C LEU A 168 38.93 16.50 3.64
N ALA A 169 40.07 15.81 3.58
CA ALA A 169 40.16 14.40 3.94
C ALA A 169 39.69 14.14 5.38
N LEU A 170 40.13 14.97 6.34
CA LEU A 170 39.71 14.89 7.73
C LEU A 170 38.23 15.19 7.93
N THR A 171 37.73 16.24 7.27
CA THR A 171 36.32 16.65 7.38
C THR A 171 35.41 15.60 6.75
N HIS A 172 35.78 15.01 5.62
CA HIS A 172 35.07 13.90 5.01
C HIS A 172 35.15 12.61 5.85
N GLU A 173 36.25 12.33 6.54
CA GLU A 173 36.27 11.26 7.54
C GLU A 173 35.29 11.52 8.68
N ARG A 174 35.30 12.74 9.24
CA ARG A 174 34.45 13.14 10.38
C ARG A 174 32.96 13.15 10.04
N THR A 175 32.61 13.59 8.84
CA THR A 175 31.23 13.65 8.33
C THR A 175 30.76 12.32 7.71
N GLY A 176 31.65 11.32 7.62
CA GLY A 176 31.32 10.05 7.00
C GLY A 176 31.16 10.13 5.48
N ALA A 177 31.87 10.98 4.76
CA ALA A 177 31.94 10.99 3.29
C ALA A 177 33.22 10.27 2.77
N MET A 178 33.35 8.99 3.10
CA MET A 178 34.62 8.26 2.99
C MET A 178 35.22 8.11 1.58
N PRO A 179 34.46 7.97 0.47
CA PRO A 179 35.04 8.02 -0.88
C PRO A 179 35.71 9.35 -1.18
N LYS A 180 35.10 10.47 -0.76
CA LYS A 180 35.69 11.80 -0.91
C LYS A 180 36.93 11.96 -0.03
N ALA A 181 36.94 11.36 1.16
CA ALA A 181 38.14 11.31 2.01
C ALA A 181 39.30 10.52 1.35
N ILE A 182 38.98 9.35 0.77
CA ILE A 182 39.94 8.53 0.02
C ILE A 182 40.45 9.28 -1.21
N GLU A 183 39.56 9.92 -1.97
CA GLU A 183 39.92 10.71 -3.15
C GLU A 183 40.84 11.88 -2.78
N ALA A 184 40.53 12.62 -1.72
CA ALA A 184 41.39 13.69 -1.22
C ALA A 184 42.77 13.15 -0.79
N LEU A 185 42.83 12.01 -0.11
CA LEU A 185 44.10 11.35 0.27
C LEU A 185 44.89 10.83 -0.94
N GLU A 186 44.22 10.30 -1.96
CA GLU A 186 44.86 9.91 -3.23
C GLU A 186 45.44 11.14 -3.95
N GLN A 187 44.74 12.26 -3.95
CA GLN A 187 45.24 13.52 -4.52
C GLN A 187 46.45 14.04 -3.74
N ILE A 188 46.43 13.98 -2.41
CA ILE A 188 47.59 14.30 -1.56
C ILE A 188 48.78 13.43 -1.95
N ILE A 189 48.60 12.11 -2.04
CA ILE A 189 49.70 11.18 -2.35
C ILE A 189 50.25 11.41 -3.77
N ARG A 190 49.40 11.80 -4.74
CA ARG A 190 49.86 12.17 -6.09
C ARG A 190 50.71 13.44 -6.08
N LEU A 191 50.38 14.41 -5.23
CA LEU A 191 51.10 15.68 -5.11
C LEU A 191 52.38 15.53 -4.27
N ASP A 192 52.30 14.89 -3.11
CA ASP A 192 53.40 14.56 -2.21
C ASP A 192 53.10 13.30 -1.37
N PRO A 193 53.71 12.14 -1.70
CA PRO A 193 53.53 10.89 -0.97
C PRO A 193 53.97 10.93 0.50
N ALA A 194 54.80 11.88 0.91
CA ALA A 194 55.32 12.00 2.27
C ALA A 194 54.47 12.93 3.17
N PHE A 195 53.44 13.57 2.61
CA PHE A 195 52.64 14.56 3.32
C PHE A 195 51.77 13.94 4.43
N ARG A 196 51.96 14.40 5.67
CA ARG A 196 51.11 14.17 6.88
C ARG A 196 50.47 12.77 6.99
N ASN A 197 51.30 11.72 7.01
CA ASN A 197 50.86 10.31 7.16
C ASN A 197 49.73 9.88 6.20
N ALA A 198 49.50 10.59 5.09
CA ALA A 198 48.35 10.37 4.21
C ALA A 198 48.33 8.94 3.66
N LYS A 199 49.50 8.35 3.40
CA LYS A 199 49.65 6.95 2.98
C LYS A 199 49.18 5.94 4.04
N GLN A 200 49.58 6.10 5.30
CA GLN A 200 49.13 5.26 6.41
C GLN A 200 47.63 5.42 6.68
N ARG A 201 47.11 6.66 6.56
CA ARG A 201 45.69 6.97 6.70
C ARG A 201 44.86 6.34 5.59
N LEU A 202 45.33 6.43 4.34
CA LEU A 202 44.71 5.77 3.20
C LEU A 202 44.70 4.24 3.38
N GLU A 203 45.79 3.65 3.87
CA GLU A 203 45.86 2.21 4.21
C GLU A 203 44.85 1.84 5.31
N GLY A 204 44.71 2.65 6.36
CA GLY A 204 43.72 2.44 7.44
C GLY A 204 42.27 2.56 6.96
N LEU A 205 41.92 3.62 6.23
CA LEU A 205 40.60 3.78 5.64
C LEU A 205 40.27 2.69 4.62
N SER A 206 41.26 2.27 3.83
CA SER A 206 41.13 1.15 2.90
C SER A 206 40.87 -0.16 3.62
N GLN A 207 41.44 -0.38 4.81
CA GLN A 207 41.14 -1.55 5.64
C GLN A 207 39.72 -1.51 6.23
N THR A 208 39.22 -0.35 6.65
CA THR A 208 37.84 -0.19 7.13
C THR A 208 36.83 -0.36 5.99
N ALA A 209 37.09 0.23 4.82
CA ALA A 209 36.32 0.02 3.60
C ALA A 209 36.37 -1.45 3.14
N GLN A 210 37.50 -2.14 3.27
CA GLN A 210 37.62 -3.58 3.01
C GLN A 210 36.87 -4.44 4.03
N LYS A 211 36.87 -4.07 5.33
CA LYS A 211 36.22 -4.82 6.41
C LYS A 211 34.71 -4.94 6.20
N TYR A 212 34.06 -3.85 5.80
CA TYR A 212 32.60 -3.82 5.58
C TYR A 212 32.22 -3.94 4.09
N GLY A 213 33.18 -3.77 3.18
CA GLY A 213 33.03 -3.97 1.75
C GLY A 213 31.85 -3.18 1.17
N ARG A 214 31.00 -3.88 0.43
CA ARG A 214 29.83 -3.29 -0.24
C ARG A 214 28.72 -2.76 0.67
N PHE A 215 28.82 -2.96 1.99
CA PHE A 215 27.88 -2.45 2.99
C PHE A 215 28.44 -1.28 3.81
N TYR A 216 29.63 -0.79 3.45
CA TYR A 216 30.31 0.25 4.20
C TYR A 216 29.49 1.53 4.32
N TYR A 217 28.83 1.97 3.25
CA TYR A 217 27.94 3.13 3.25
C TYR A 217 26.80 2.99 4.27
N LEU A 218 26.22 1.79 4.41
CA LEU A 218 25.14 1.55 5.39
C LEU A 218 25.63 1.63 6.84
N ILE A 219 26.83 1.12 7.12
CA ILE A 219 27.45 1.23 8.45
C ILE A 219 27.78 2.69 8.78
N ARG A 220 28.36 3.40 7.80
CA ARG A 220 28.79 4.79 7.90
C ARG A 220 27.64 5.76 8.21
N ASN A 221 26.48 5.55 7.61
CA ASN A 221 25.29 6.39 7.82
C ASN A 221 24.43 5.91 9.00
N GLN A 222 24.94 5.00 9.84
CA GLN A 222 24.24 4.43 10.99
C GLN A 222 22.91 3.71 10.64
N LEU A 223 22.75 3.32 9.37
CA LEU A 223 21.59 2.56 8.90
C LEU A 223 21.73 1.08 9.27
N LEU A 224 22.97 0.60 9.42
CA LEU A 224 23.29 -0.78 9.80
C LEU A 224 24.39 -0.79 10.86
N SER A 225 24.26 -1.61 11.91
CA SER A 225 25.32 -1.78 12.91
C SER A 225 26.27 -2.94 12.56
N GLU A 226 27.48 -2.94 13.12
CA GLU A 226 28.43 -4.06 12.94
C GLU A 226 27.86 -5.39 13.44
N GLU A 227 27.13 -5.35 14.56
CA GLU A 227 26.48 -6.52 15.16
C GLU A 227 25.36 -7.03 14.25
N GLN A 228 24.55 -6.14 13.66
CA GLN A 228 23.52 -6.49 12.70
C GLN A 228 24.13 -7.13 11.45
N LEU A 229 25.17 -6.53 10.86
CA LEU A 229 25.85 -7.09 9.70
C LEU A 229 26.49 -8.46 10.01
N GLY A 230 27.04 -8.63 11.21
CA GLY A 230 27.54 -9.93 11.71
C GLY A 230 26.43 -10.99 11.74
N ARG A 231 25.29 -10.66 12.36
CA ARG A 231 24.09 -11.53 12.40
C ARG A 231 23.54 -11.84 11.01
N THR A 232 23.49 -10.85 10.11
CA THR A 232 23.05 -11.07 8.72
C THR A 232 23.94 -12.08 8.00
N LYS A 233 25.27 -11.99 8.18
CA LYS A 233 26.22 -12.95 7.59
C LYS A 233 26.04 -14.37 8.15
N GLU A 234 25.71 -14.51 9.44
CA GLU A 234 25.41 -15.81 10.05
C GLU A 234 24.10 -16.40 9.53
N LEU A 235 23.04 -15.60 9.46
CA LEU A 235 21.74 -15.99 8.93
C LEU A 235 21.82 -16.37 7.44
N ALA A 236 22.63 -15.65 6.65
CA ALA A 236 22.89 -15.97 5.24
C ALA A 236 23.67 -17.28 5.05
N LYS A 237 24.45 -17.72 6.06
CA LYS A 237 25.09 -19.06 6.03
C LYS A 237 24.12 -20.18 6.38
N GLN A 238 23.14 -19.90 7.25
CA GLN A 238 22.16 -20.88 7.73
C GLN A 238 20.96 -21.04 6.79
N GLY A 239 20.50 -19.96 6.16
CA GLY A 239 19.46 -19.98 5.14
C GLY A 239 20.07 -19.72 3.76
N LYS A 240 19.61 -20.40 2.71
CA LYS A 240 20.03 -20.18 1.31
C LYS A 240 19.58 -18.80 0.73
N LYS A 241 19.65 -17.71 1.50
CA LYS A 241 19.23 -16.35 1.11
C LYS A 241 20.43 -15.40 1.01
N SER A 242 20.34 -14.41 0.13
CA SER A 242 21.37 -13.37 -0.03
C SER A 242 21.46 -12.48 1.21
N ILE A 243 22.64 -11.89 1.46
CA ILE A 243 22.83 -10.95 2.57
C ILE A 243 21.91 -9.73 2.35
N GLU A 244 21.80 -9.27 1.12
CA GLU A 244 20.94 -8.17 0.67
C GLU A 244 19.47 -8.42 0.99
N SER A 245 18.93 -9.60 0.68
CA SER A 245 17.55 -9.97 0.97
C SER A 245 17.23 -9.96 2.47
N ILE A 246 18.20 -10.38 3.31
CA ILE A 246 18.02 -10.38 4.77
C ILE A 246 18.05 -8.95 5.32
N LEU A 247 18.92 -8.09 4.78
CA LEU A 247 18.97 -6.68 5.17
C LEU A 247 17.65 -5.95 4.87
N LEU A 248 17.05 -6.19 3.71
CA LEU A 248 15.76 -5.59 3.35
C LEU A 248 14.61 -6.12 4.21
N ASN A 249 14.47 -7.44 4.33
CA ASN A 249 13.27 -8.06 4.89
C ASN A 249 13.26 -8.19 6.42
N GLN A 250 14.43 -8.36 7.05
CA GLN A 250 14.52 -8.61 8.50
C GLN A 250 15.07 -7.41 9.27
N PHE A 251 16.00 -6.67 8.68
CA PHE A 251 16.59 -5.49 9.31
C PHE A 251 15.97 -4.17 8.83
N GLY A 252 15.04 -4.22 7.86
CA GLY A 252 14.26 -3.07 7.42
C GLY A 252 15.08 -1.97 6.73
N ILE A 253 16.23 -2.33 6.14
CA ILE A 253 17.04 -1.38 5.38
C ILE A 253 16.28 -0.97 4.12
N ASP A 254 16.19 0.33 3.85
CA ASP A 254 15.54 0.82 2.64
C ASP A 254 16.31 0.39 1.38
N LYS A 255 15.57 -0.04 0.35
CA LYS A 255 16.15 -0.55 -0.90
C LYS A 255 16.97 0.51 -1.64
N THR A 256 16.56 1.79 -1.56
CA THR A 256 17.28 2.90 -2.18
C THR A 256 18.64 3.14 -1.52
N GLU A 257 18.70 3.05 -0.18
CA GLU A 257 19.95 3.19 0.58
C GLU A 257 20.90 1.99 0.36
N LEU A 258 20.36 0.78 0.27
CA LEU A 258 21.15 -0.40 -0.12
C LEU A 258 21.70 -0.25 -1.55
N GLY A 259 20.88 0.23 -2.50
CA GLY A 259 21.31 0.50 -3.88
C GLY A 259 22.43 1.52 -3.97
N ARG A 260 22.36 2.62 -3.19
CA ARG A 260 23.45 3.62 -3.07
C ARG A 260 24.75 2.99 -2.58
N SER A 261 24.68 2.16 -1.54
CA SER A 261 25.84 1.44 -1.00
C SER A 261 26.52 0.56 -2.06
N LEU A 262 25.73 -0.18 -2.85
CA LEU A 262 26.25 -1.03 -3.92
C LEU A 262 26.84 -0.23 -5.08
N SER A 263 26.17 0.86 -5.47
CA SER A 263 26.64 1.73 -6.56
C SER A 263 27.97 2.39 -6.24
N GLU A 264 28.12 2.90 -5.01
CA GLU A 264 29.36 3.53 -4.52
C GLU A 264 30.52 2.52 -4.49
N TYR A 265 30.26 1.30 -4.02
CA TYR A 265 31.29 0.26 -3.90
C TYR A 265 31.76 -0.28 -5.26
N TYR A 266 30.83 -0.60 -6.17
CA TYR A 266 31.15 -1.19 -7.48
C TYR A 266 31.48 -0.16 -8.56
N ARG A 267 31.36 1.15 -8.25
CA ARG A 267 31.58 2.26 -9.19
C ARG A 267 30.77 2.12 -10.49
N CYS A 268 29.53 1.63 -10.37
CA CYS A 268 28.61 1.45 -11.47
C CYS A 268 27.18 1.81 -11.04
N PRO A 269 26.29 2.19 -11.96
CA PRO A 269 24.93 2.57 -11.60
C PRO A 269 24.19 1.37 -10.99
N PHE A 270 23.43 1.61 -9.92
CA PHE A 270 22.46 0.65 -9.42
C PHE A 270 21.19 0.74 -10.26
N VAL A 271 20.69 -0.40 -10.72
CA VAL A 271 19.45 -0.48 -11.50
C VAL A 271 18.48 -1.41 -10.80
N GLU A 272 17.28 -0.89 -10.55
CA GLU A 272 16.15 -1.66 -10.05
C GLU A 272 15.26 -2.12 -11.21
N PHE A 273 14.56 -3.24 -11.02
CA PHE A 273 13.52 -3.65 -11.95
C PHE A 273 12.29 -2.75 -11.81
N ASP A 274 11.93 -2.06 -12.89
CA ASP A 274 10.67 -1.32 -13.04
C ASP A 274 9.98 -1.70 -14.36
N GLU A 275 8.82 -2.34 -14.25
CA GLU A 275 8.00 -2.82 -15.37
C GLU A 275 7.70 -1.73 -16.41
N LEU A 276 7.57 -0.46 -15.99
CA LEU A 276 7.28 0.67 -16.87
C LEU A 276 8.52 1.15 -17.64
N GLU A 277 9.73 0.93 -17.11
CA GLU A 277 10.99 1.40 -17.68
C GLU A 277 11.76 0.32 -18.45
N VAL A 278 11.55 -0.97 -18.15
CA VAL A 278 12.30 -2.11 -18.74
C VAL A 278 12.17 -2.17 -20.27
N GLY A 279 11.09 -1.64 -20.85
CA GLY A 279 10.95 -1.47 -22.30
C GLY A 279 10.92 -2.79 -23.08
N THR A 280 11.43 -2.78 -24.32
CA THR A 280 11.43 -3.95 -25.22
C THR A 280 12.64 -4.86 -24.96
N THR A 281 12.44 -6.18 -24.95
CA THR A 281 13.51 -7.18 -24.78
C THR A 281 14.68 -6.93 -25.74
N PRO A 282 15.92 -6.78 -25.23
CA PRO A 282 17.09 -6.56 -26.07
C PRO A 282 17.30 -7.69 -27.10
N SER A 283 17.74 -7.32 -28.30
CA SER A 283 17.92 -8.25 -29.42
C SER A 283 18.85 -9.43 -29.08
N CYS A 284 19.86 -9.19 -28.23
CA CYS A 284 20.84 -10.17 -27.78
C CYS A 284 20.28 -11.27 -26.85
N VAL A 285 19.07 -11.12 -26.30
CA VAL A 285 18.42 -12.16 -25.48
C VAL A 285 17.90 -13.30 -26.36
N ARG A 286 17.55 -13.02 -27.62
CA ARG A 286 16.99 -14.01 -28.55
C ARG A 286 18.03 -15.09 -28.88
N GLY A 287 17.73 -16.34 -28.53
CA GLY A 287 18.58 -17.51 -28.82
C GLY A 287 19.55 -17.92 -27.72
N ILE A 288 19.56 -17.23 -26.57
CA ILE A 288 20.30 -17.66 -25.37
C ILE A 288 19.32 -18.32 -24.41
N LYS A 289 19.71 -19.45 -23.81
CA LYS A 289 18.89 -20.15 -22.82
C LYS A 289 18.88 -19.37 -21.50
N GLU A 290 17.70 -19.24 -20.89
CA GLU A 290 17.49 -18.58 -19.59
C GLU A 290 18.44 -19.06 -18.49
N HIS A 291 18.75 -20.36 -18.47
CA HIS A 291 19.68 -20.97 -17.52
C HIS A 291 21.04 -20.25 -17.48
N PHE A 292 21.51 -19.71 -18.60
CA PHE A 292 22.74 -18.92 -18.65
C PHE A 292 22.63 -17.66 -17.79
N PHE A 293 21.55 -16.89 -17.96
CA PHE A 293 21.33 -15.64 -17.25
C PHE A 293 21.12 -15.86 -15.75
N ARG A 294 20.38 -16.91 -15.36
CA ARG A 294 20.18 -17.25 -13.95
C ARG A 294 21.44 -17.76 -13.27
N THR A 295 22.19 -18.65 -13.94
CA THR A 295 23.44 -19.21 -13.37
C THR A 295 24.49 -18.12 -13.18
N ASN A 296 24.55 -17.17 -14.11
CA ASN A 296 25.50 -16.05 -14.02
C ASN A 296 24.93 -14.86 -13.23
N PHE A 297 23.66 -14.86 -12.82
CA PHE A 297 22.96 -13.69 -12.25
C PHE A 297 23.24 -12.42 -13.06
N CYS A 298 22.87 -12.46 -14.34
CA CYS A 298 22.99 -11.32 -15.23
C CYS A 298 21.76 -11.14 -16.13
N ALA A 299 21.43 -9.90 -16.49
CA ALA A 299 20.35 -9.61 -17.43
C ALA A 299 20.69 -8.38 -18.28
N PRO A 300 20.61 -8.44 -19.62
CA PRO A 300 20.78 -7.27 -20.47
C PRO A 300 19.55 -6.36 -20.33
N ILE A 301 19.71 -5.14 -19.82
CA ILE A 301 18.57 -4.25 -19.50
C ILE A 301 18.10 -3.52 -20.77
N ARG A 302 19.03 -2.89 -21.50
CA ARG A 302 18.70 -2.06 -22.67
C ARG A 302 19.92 -1.87 -23.57
N GLU A 303 19.66 -1.65 -24.86
CA GLU A 303 20.65 -1.26 -25.85
C GLU A 303 20.42 0.21 -26.24
N LYS A 304 21.40 1.10 -26.00
CA LYS A 304 21.31 2.53 -26.35
C LYS A 304 22.54 2.94 -27.13
N SER A 305 22.35 3.49 -28.34
CA SER A 305 23.43 4.00 -29.20
C SER A 305 24.58 3.00 -29.45
N GLY A 306 24.27 1.69 -29.53
CA GLY A 306 25.27 0.63 -29.75
C GLY A 306 26.05 0.21 -28.49
N ILE A 307 25.64 0.63 -27.30
CA ILE A 307 26.14 0.18 -26.00
C ILE A 307 25.09 -0.71 -25.34
N LEU A 308 25.47 -1.93 -24.96
CA LEU A 308 24.61 -2.86 -24.24
C LEU A 308 24.79 -2.70 -22.73
N ILE A 309 23.72 -2.33 -22.03
CA ILE A 309 23.72 -2.21 -20.57
C ILE A 309 23.31 -3.56 -19.97
N VAL A 310 24.12 -4.11 -19.08
CA VAL A 310 23.89 -5.41 -18.44
C VAL A 310 23.89 -5.29 -16.92
N ALA A 311 22.79 -5.69 -16.27
CA ALA A 311 22.68 -5.82 -14.82
C ALA A 311 23.39 -7.08 -14.33
N LEU A 312 24.14 -6.96 -13.23
CA LEU A 312 24.89 -8.05 -12.60
C LEU A 312 24.77 -7.98 -11.07
N ASP A 313 24.86 -9.13 -10.40
CA ASP A 313 24.93 -9.19 -8.93
C ASP A 313 26.30 -8.78 -8.37
N ASN A 314 27.37 -9.02 -9.14
CA ASN A 314 28.74 -8.68 -8.76
C ASN A 314 29.59 -8.29 -9.99
N PRO A 315 29.71 -6.98 -10.30
CA PRO A 315 30.52 -6.49 -11.41
C PRO A 315 32.04 -6.72 -11.28
N HIS A 316 32.56 -7.00 -10.08
CA HIS A 316 33.99 -7.27 -9.86
C HIS A 316 34.38 -8.73 -10.16
N ASP A 317 33.43 -9.61 -10.48
CA ASP A 317 33.70 -10.98 -10.88
C ASP A 317 34.17 -11.02 -12.35
N LEU A 318 35.49 -10.93 -12.54
CA LEU A 318 36.11 -10.86 -13.87
C LEU A 318 35.76 -12.08 -14.73
N ALA A 319 35.77 -13.29 -14.15
CA ALA A 319 35.45 -14.53 -14.87
C ALA A 319 34.00 -14.51 -15.41
N LYS A 320 33.05 -14.04 -14.59
CA LYS A 320 31.65 -13.88 -14.98
C LYS A 320 31.50 -12.82 -16.08
N THR A 321 32.11 -11.65 -15.93
CA THR A 321 32.01 -10.57 -16.92
C THR A 321 32.57 -10.96 -18.29
N ASP A 322 33.69 -11.70 -18.32
CA ASP A 322 34.28 -12.18 -19.58
C ASP A 322 33.43 -13.28 -20.25
N ASN A 323 32.82 -14.16 -19.46
CA ASN A 323 31.87 -15.16 -19.97
C ASN A 323 30.65 -14.48 -20.61
N ILE A 324 30.09 -13.47 -19.95
CA ILE A 324 28.96 -12.67 -20.46
C ILE A 324 29.32 -11.98 -21.78
N ARG A 325 30.50 -11.36 -21.86
CA ARG A 325 30.99 -10.73 -23.10
C ARG A 325 31.10 -11.72 -24.25
N ARG A 326 31.60 -12.93 -23.98
CA ARG A 326 31.77 -13.99 -24.99
C ARG A 326 30.44 -14.50 -25.54
N VAL A 327 29.43 -14.65 -24.68
CA VAL A 327 28.12 -15.20 -25.05
C VAL A 327 27.23 -14.14 -25.73
N LEU A 328 27.18 -12.91 -25.20
CA LEU A 328 26.31 -11.85 -25.74
C LEU A 328 26.84 -11.19 -27.02
N LYS A 329 28.13 -11.37 -27.35
CA LYS A 329 28.78 -10.93 -28.61
C LYS A 329 28.55 -9.45 -29.00
N ALA A 330 28.26 -8.57 -28.04
CA ALA A 330 28.14 -7.13 -28.28
C ALA A 330 29.53 -6.46 -28.37
N LYS A 331 29.64 -5.34 -29.11
CA LYS A 331 30.92 -4.62 -29.26
C LYS A 331 31.28 -3.75 -28.06
N ASN A 332 30.28 -3.14 -27.41
CA ASN A 332 30.45 -2.23 -26.27
C ASN A 332 29.50 -2.64 -25.13
N PHE A 333 30.04 -2.75 -23.91
CA PHE A 333 29.29 -3.12 -22.71
C PHE A 333 29.38 -2.03 -21.65
N GLN A 334 28.27 -1.78 -20.96
CA GLN A 334 28.24 -1.04 -19.71
C GLN A 334 27.58 -1.92 -18.65
N PHE A 335 28.28 -2.14 -17.52
CA PHE A 335 27.75 -2.94 -16.43
C PHE A 335 27.04 -2.06 -15.40
N ALA A 336 25.93 -2.56 -14.88
CA ALA A 336 25.18 -1.99 -13.79
C ALA A 336 25.05 -3.04 -12.67
N VAL A 337 25.04 -2.60 -11.42
CA VAL A 337 24.79 -3.49 -10.28
C VAL A 337 23.30 -3.55 -9.98
N SER A 338 22.79 -4.73 -9.66
CA SER A 338 21.39 -4.93 -9.31
C SER A 338 21.27 -6.06 -8.30
N LEU A 339 20.15 -6.14 -7.59
CA LEU A 339 19.88 -7.25 -6.66
C LEU A 339 19.59 -8.52 -7.45
N LYS A 340 19.90 -9.70 -6.88
CA LYS A 340 19.64 -10.98 -7.54
C LYS A 340 18.15 -11.16 -7.85
N GLU A 341 17.31 -10.68 -6.96
CA GLU A 341 15.86 -10.66 -7.09
C GLU A 341 15.42 -9.79 -8.27
N ASP A 342 16.00 -8.59 -8.42
CA ASP A 342 15.72 -7.68 -9.54
C ASP A 342 16.22 -8.23 -10.87
N ILE A 343 17.41 -8.83 -10.89
CA ILE A 343 17.98 -9.50 -12.07
C ILE A 343 17.08 -10.66 -12.49
N ASN A 344 16.59 -11.46 -11.55
CA ASN A 344 15.61 -12.49 -11.85
C ASN A 344 14.33 -11.89 -12.41
N ARG A 345 13.81 -10.79 -11.85
CA ARG A 345 12.64 -10.08 -12.43
C ARG A 345 12.88 -9.58 -13.86
N PHE A 346 14.09 -9.08 -14.17
CA PHE A 346 14.47 -8.74 -15.55
C PHE A 346 14.46 -9.96 -16.46
N ILE A 347 15.04 -11.09 -16.02
CA ILE A 347 15.02 -12.36 -16.76
C ILE A 347 13.57 -12.81 -16.95
N ASP A 348 12.77 -12.83 -15.90
CA ASP A 348 11.37 -13.22 -15.92
C ASP A 348 10.60 -12.36 -16.93
N TYR A 349 10.85 -11.05 -16.95
CA TYR A 349 10.21 -10.13 -17.90
C TYR A 349 10.63 -10.42 -19.36
N PHE A 350 11.91 -10.67 -19.63
CA PHE A 350 12.38 -10.95 -20.98
C PHE A 350 11.94 -12.32 -21.52
N TYR A 351 11.73 -13.29 -20.64
CA TYR A 351 11.28 -14.64 -20.98
C TYR A 351 9.77 -14.84 -20.76
N GLY A 352 9.00 -13.77 -20.49
CA GLY A 352 7.53 -13.81 -20.42
C GLY A 352 6.95 -14.39 -19.11
N LYS A 353 7.77 -14.54 -18.08
CA LYS A 353 7.45 -15.09 -16.75
C LYS A 353 7.13 -14.02 -15.69
N TYR A 354 7.20 -12.73 -16.03
CA TYR A 354 6.96 -11.64 -15.09
C TYR A 354 5.47 -11.49 -14.73
N SER A 355 5.12 -11.79 -13.48
CA SER A 355 3.85 -11.45 -12.86
C SER A 355 4.07 -10.86 -11.46
N VAL A 356 3.21 -9.93 -11.04
CA VAL A 356 3.37 -9.15 -9.80
C VAL A 356 3.22 -10.05 -8.56
N GLU A 357 4.35 -10.29 -7.92
CA GLU A 357 4.65 -10.77 -6.56
C GLU A 357 3.82 -11.90 -5.93
N GLY A 358 4.50 -13.04 -5.69
CA GLY A 358 4.44 -13.73 -4.40
C GLY A 358 4.10 -15.23 -4.41
N SER A 359 5.13 -16.06 -4.64
CA SER A 359 5.24 -17.51 -4.36
C SER A 359 4.44 -18.51 -5.21
N ASP A 360 5.18 -19.54 -5.65
CA ASP A 360 4.78 -20.82 -6.26
C ASP A 360 4.37 -20.81 -7.75
N ASP A 361 5.33 -20.52 -8.65
CA ASP A 361 5.17 -20.66 -10.11
C ASP A 361 6.10 -21.69 -10.80
N ASP A 362 6.88 -22.49 -10.04
CA ASP A 362 7.61 -23.65 -10.60
C ASP A 362 6.69 -24.64 -11.35
N VAL A 363 5.40 -24.61 -11.02
CA VAL A 363 4.34 -25.42 -11.65
C VAL A 363 4.12 -25.06 -13.12
N PHE A 364 4.18 -23.77 -13.45
CA PHE A 364 3.69 -23.28 -14.75
C PHE A 364 4.79 -23.13 -15.79
N GLU A 365 6.06 -23.07 -15.37
CA GLU A 365 7.21 -23.11 -16.29
C GLU A 365 7.36 -24.45 -17.03
N GLN A 366 6.83 -25.55 -16.49
CA GLN A 366 6.82 -26.84 -17.17
C GLN A 366 5.84 -26.91 -18.36
N LEU A 367 4.88 -25.99 -18.48
CA LEU A 367 3.89 -26.00 -19.57
C LEU A 367 4.44 -25.51 -20.91
N ASP A 368 5.34 -24.51 -20.89
CA ASP A 368 5.86 -23.86 -22.11
C ASP A 368 7.05 -24.62 -22.73
N LEU A 369 7.64 -25.57 -21.99
CA LEU A 369 8.78 -26.38 -22.46
C LEU A 369 8.38 -27.60 -23.30
N VAL A 370 7.09 -27.87 -23.48
CA VAL A 370 6.57 -29.04 -24.21
C VAL A 370 6.11 -28.70 -25.64
N ASP A 371 6.27 -27.44 -26.08
CA ASP A 371 5.73 -26.94 -27.35
C ASP A 371 6.73 -27.00 -28.54
N GLU A 372 7.93 -27.57 -28.36
CA GLU A 372 8.87 -27.83 -29.45
C GLU A 372 9.21 -29.33 -29.53
N ASP A 373 8.75 -29.94 -30.62
CA ASP A 373 9.06 -31.30 -31.12
C ASP A 373 8.47 -32.51 -30.36
N THR A 374 7.16 -32.73 -30.50
CA THR A 374 6.64 -34.11 -30.46
C THR A 374 5.35 -34.25 -31.27
N GLU A 375 5.49 -34.67 -32.53
CA GLU A 375 4.45 -35.43 -33.22
C GLU A 375 4.35 -36.78 -32.50
N LEU A 376 3.42 -36.88 -31.53
CA LEU A 376 3.11 -38.17 -30.91
C LEU A 376 1.93 -38.79 -31.64
N GLU A 377 2.27 -39.78 -32.46
CA GLU A 377 1.39 -40.88 -32.82
C GLU A 377 0.84 -41.53 -31.54
N GLU A 378 -0.38 -42.06 -31.66
CA GLU A 378 -1.11 -42.74 -30.60
C GLU A 378 -0.33 -43.97 -30.10
N GLU A 379 -0.49 -44.27 -28.80
CA GLU A 379 0.07 -45.41 -28.02
C GLU A 379 1.37 -45.14 -27.25
N ASP A 380 1.26 -44.74 -25.97
CA ASP A 380 1.81 -45.54 -24.84
C ASP A 380 1.35 -45.01 -23.46
N ASP A 381 0.97 -45.92 -22.57
CA ASP A 381 0.30 -45.68 -21.26
C ASP A 381 1.31 -45.49 -20.11
N SER A 382 2.48 -44.88 -20.38
CA SER A 382 3.59 -44.78 -19.41
C SER A 382 4.14 -43.37 -19.14
N LEU A 383 3.67 -42.33 -19.85
CA LEU A 383 4.02 -40.91 -19.63
C LEU A 383 3.12 -40.19 -18.61
N ALA A 384 2.15 -40.89 -17.99
CA ALA A 384 1.08 -40.28 -17.19
C ALA A 384 1.55 -39.59 -15.89
N SER A 385 2.68 -39.96 -15.29
CA SER A 385 2.99 -39.56 -13.91
C SER A 385 3.46 -38.10 -13.71
N GLU A 386 4.22 -37.53 -14.64
CA GLU A 386 4.69 -36.13 -14.52
C GLU A 386 3.64 -35.12 -15.01
N ALA A 387 2.98 -35.42 -16.14
CA ALA A 387 1.90 -34.59 -16.68
C ALA A 387 0.71 -34.51 -15.72
N ASP A 388 0.36 -35.59 -15.02
CA ASP A 388 -0.69 -35.58 -13.99
C ASP A 388 -0.31 -34.65 -12.82
N SER A 389 0.97 -34.62 -12.43
CA SER A 389 1.45 -33.74 -11.36
C SER A 389 1.31 -32.26 -11.73
N VAL A 390 1.70 -31.89 -12.95
CA VAL A 390 1.56 -30.52 -13.48
C VAL A 390 0.09 -30.12 -13.57
N VAL A 391 -0.78 -30.99 -14.09
CA VAL A 391 -2.23 -30.72 -14.18
C VAL A 391 -2.87 -30.51 -12.82
N VAL A 392 -2.50 -31.33 -11.82
CA VAL A 392 -2.97 -31.17 -10.44
C VAL A 392 -2.58 -29.81 -9.89
N GLN A 393 -1.33 -29.40 -10.10
CA GLN A 393 -0.84 -28.12 -9.62
C GLN A 393 -1.51 -26.94 -10.35
N ILE A 394 -1.75 -27.04 -11.67
CA ILE A 394 -2.49 -26.02 -12.43
C ILE A 394 -3.88 -25.79 -11.85
N VAL A 395 -4.64 -26.87 -11.67
CA VAL A 395 -6.01 -26.81 -11.16
C VAL A 395 -6.02 -26.25 -9.74
N ASN A 396 -5.13 -26.73 -8.87
CA ASN A 396 -5.03 -26.24 -7.49
C ASN A 396 -4.68 -24.75 -7.44
N LYS A 397 -3.66 -24.29 -8.18
CA LYS A 397 -3.30 -22.88 -8.21
C LYS A 397 -4.43 -22.02 -8.77
N THR A 398 -5.10 -22.46 -9.84
CA THR A 398 -6.24 -21.73 -10.42
C THR A 398 -7.34 -21.50 -9.37
N ILE A 399 -7.63 -22.50 -8.54
CA ILE A 399 -8.61 -22.40 -7.44
C ILE A 399 -8.11 -21.45 -6.34
N GLU A 400 -6.83 -21.52 -5.97
CA GLU A 400 -6.24 -20.66 -4.94
C GLU A 400 -6.19 -19.19 -5.37
N ASP A 401 -5.77 -18.92 -6.60
CA ASP A 401 -5.72 -17.57 -7.17
C ASP A 401 -7.12 -16.97 -7.28
N ALA A 402 -8.11 -17.77 -7.67
CA ALA A 402 -9.51 -17.35 -7.67
C ALA A 402 -9.97 -16.93 -6.27
N LEU A 403 -9.60 -17.70 -5.24
CA LEU A 403 -9.92 -17.38 -3.84
C LEU A 403 -9.22 -16.09 -3.37
N GLN A 404 -7.92 -15.95 -3.66
CA GLN A 404 -7.15 -14.74 -3.31
C GLN A 404 -7.72 -13.49 -3.97
N ARG A 405 -8.14 -13.60 -5.23
CA ARG A 405 -8.79 -12.53 -6.01
C ARG A 405 -10.27 -12.34 -5.67
N ARG A 406 -10.82 -13.12 -4.73
CA ARG A 406 -12.23 -13.08 -4.29
C ARG A 406 -13.22 -13.28 -5.44
N ALA A 407 -12.90 -14.19 -6.35
CA ALA A 407 -13.79 -14.60 -7.42
C ALA A 407 -14.99 -15.39 -6.87
N SER A 408 -16.17 -15.20 -7.47
CA SER A 408 -17.36 -16.02 -7.19
C SER A 408 -17.39 -17.29 -8.05
N ASP A 409 -16.89 -17.20 -9.28
CA ASP A 409 -16.91 -18.29 -10.26
C ASP A 409 -15.58 -18.34 -11.02
N ILE A 410 -15.12 -19.56 -11.32
CA ILE A 410 -14.03 -19.86 -12.26
C ILE A 410 -14.67 -20.46 -13.50
N HIS A 411 -14.41 -19.85 -14.64
CA HIS A 411 -14.84 -20.33 -15.95
C HIS A 411 -13.63 -20.93 -16.67
N ILE A 412 -13.72 -22.19 -17.07
CA ILE A 412 -12.68 -22.94 -17.77
C ILE A 412 -13.28 -23.33 -19.12
N GLU A 413 -12.92 -22.57 -20.15
CA GLU A 413 -13.58 -22.59 -21.45
C GLU A 413 -12.66 -23.16 -22.52
N SER A 414 -13.09 -24.26 -23.11
CA SER A 414 -12.34 -24.95 -24.15
C SER A 414 -12.42 -24.19 -25.48
N LEU A 415 -11.31 -23.57 -25.90
CA LEU A 415 -11.27 -22.84 -27.16
C LEU A 415 -11.25 -23.79 -28.36
N ALA A 416 -11.90 -23.39 -29.45
CA ALA A 416 -11.93 -24.18 -30.69
C ALA A 416 -10.52 -24.40 -31.29
N GLY A 417 -10.32 -25.57 -31.90
CA GLY A 417 -9.05 -26.00 -32.48
C GLY A 417 -7.93 -26.19 -31.45
N LYS A 418 -6.69 -25.86 -31.84
CA LYS A 418 -5.47 -26.00 -31.02
C LYS A 418 -5.17 -24.79 -30.10
N ARG A 419 -6.17 -23.95 -29.79
CA ARG A 419 -5.98 -22.72 -28.99
C ARG A 419 -5.95 -22.94 -27.47
N GLY A 420 -6.21 -24.16 -27.02
CA GLY A 420 -6.17 -24.53 -25.60
C GLY A 420 -7.42 -24.13 -24.81
N VAL A 421 -7.23 -23.71 -23.56
CA VAL A 421 -8.30 -23.43 -22.60
C VAL A 421 -8.18 -22.00 -22.08
N LEU A 422 -9.26 -21.23 -22.17
CA LEU A 422 -9.35 -19.90 -21.57
C LEU A 422 -9.89 -20.01 -20.14
N VAL A 423 -9.12 -19.54 -19.17
CA VAL A 423 -9.59 -19.42 -17.78
C VAL A 423 -9.99 -17.97 -17.50
N ARG A 424 -11.20 -17.78 -16.98
CA ARG A 424 -11.74 -16.48 -16.56
C ARG A 424 -12.26 -16.56 -15.13
N PHE A 425 -12.11 -15.47 -14.38
CA PHE A 425 -12.69 -15.34 -13.05
C PHE A 425 -13.84 -14.35 -13.07
N ARG A 426 -14.93 -14.66 -12.37
CA ARG A 426 -15.97 -13.69 -12.07
C ARG A 426 -15.65 -12.99 -10.77
N ILE A 427 -15.25 -11.71 -10.82
CA ILE A 427 -14.89 -10.91 -9.65
C ILE A 427 -15.86 -9.72 -9.57
N ASP A 428 -16.54 -9.56 -8.44
CA ASP A 428 -17.52 -8.50 -8.21
C ASP A 428 -18.59 -8.38 -9.32
N GLY A 429 -18.93 -9.50 -9.95
CA GLY A 429 -19.92 -9.60 -11.02
C GLY A 429 -19.35 -9.60 -12.45
N ASP A 430 -18.15 -9.06 -12.66
CA ASP A 430 -17.51 -8.98 -13.97
C ASP A 430 -16.69 -10.24 -14.28
N CYS A 431 -16.76 -10.71 -15.53
CA CYS A 431 -15.94 -11.83 -15.98
C CYS A 431 -14.63 -11.31 -16.58
N MET A 432 -13.50 -11.61 -15.93
CA MET A 432 -12.17 -11.14 -16.30
C MET A 432 -11.29 -12.30 -16.76
N ARG A 433 -10.52 -12.11 -17.84
CA ARG A 433 -9.53 -13.10 -18.28
C ARG A 433 -8.44 -13.25 -17.24
N TYR A 434 -8.19 -14.49 -16.82
CA TYR A 434 -7.08 -14.83 -15.94
C TYR A 434 -5.88 -15.28 -16.77
N GLN A 435 -6.01 -16.38 -17.50
CA GLN A 435 -4.94 -16.89 -18.38
C GLN A 435 -5.48 -17.79 -19.49
N THR A 436 -4.60 -18.19 -20.40
CA THR A 436 -4.88 -19.23 -21.40
C THR A 436 -3.90 -20.37 -21.18
N ILE A 437 -4.43 -21.59 -21.06
CA ILE A 437 -3.67 -22.81 -20.84
C ILE A 437 -3.45 -23.50 -22.21
N PRO A 438 -2.23 -23.95 -22.53
CA PRO A 438 -1.90 -24.65 -23.77
C PRO A 438 -2.77 -25.89 -24.08
N TYR A 439 -2.82 -26.25 -25.37
CA TYR A 439 -3.72 -27.27 -25.90
C TYR A 439 -3.46 -28.69 -25.37
N ASN A 440 -2.19 -29.05 -25.14
CA ASN A 440 -1.77 -30.33 -24.56
C ASN A 440 -2.46 -30.62 -23.21
N TYR A 441 -2.76 -29.61 -22.39
CA TYR A 441 -3.42 -29.81 -21.09
C TYR A 441 -4.95 -29.74 -21.11
N LYS A 442 -5.55 -29.41 -22.27
CA LYS A 442 -6.99 -29.17 -22.41
C LYS A 442 -7.86 -30.30 -21.88
N ARG A 443 -7.58 -31.54 -22.33
CA ARG A 443 -8.34 -32.74 -21.90
C ARG A 443 -8.01 -33.14 -20.47
N ALA A 444 -6.75 -33.00 -20.06
CA ALA A 444 -6.29 -33.41 -18.74
C ALA A 444 -6.91 -32.58 -17.62
N ILE A 445 -7.07 -31.26 -17.82
CA ILE A 445 -7.73 -30.36 -16.86
C ILE A 445 -9.19 -30.74 -16.65
N ILE A 446 -9.92 -31.00 -17.73
CA ILE A 446 -11.32 -31.43 -17.66
C ILE A 446 -11.44 -32.74 -16.88
N SER A 447 -10.59 -33.72 -17.22
CA SER A 447 -10.53 -35.02 -16.53
C SER A 447 -10.23 -34.86 -15.04
N ARG A 448 -9.21 -34.06 -14.70
CA ARG A 448 -8.81 -33.80 -13.31
C ARG A 448 -9.95 -33.22 -12.49
N ILE A 449 -10.67 -32.25 -13.04
CA ILE A 449 -11.81 -31.65 -12.34
C ILE A 449 -12.94 -32.67 -12.17
N LYS A 450 -13.26 -33.45 -13.20
CA LYS A 450 -14.26 -34.54 -13.10
C LYS A 450 -13.90 -35.55 -12.02
N ILE A 451 -12.62 -35.93 -11.91
CA ILE A 451 -12.12 -36.81 -10.83
C ILE A 451 -12.35 -36.15 -9.47
N MET A 452 -11.96 -34.89 -9.30
CA MET A 452 -12.13 -34.16 -8.03
C MET A 452 -13.60 -34.03 -7.60
N SER A 453 -14.53 -34.00 -8.56
CA SER A 453 -15.97 -33.88 -8.32
C SER A 453 -16.73 -35.20 -8.42
N ASN A 454 -16.04 -36.34 -8.56
CA ASN A 454 -16.63 -37.67 -8.71
C ASN A 454 -17.64 -37.78 -9.86
N LEU A 455 -17.30 -37.21 -11.01
CA LEU A 455 -18.07 -37.22 -12.25
C LEU A 455 -17.54 -38.29 -13.23
N ASP A 456 -18.39 -38.69 -14.19
CA ASP A 456 -18.01 -39.66 -15.21
C ASP A 456 -17.13 -39.00 -16.29
N ILE A 457 -15.89 -39.47 -16.39
CA ILE A 457 -14.88 -38.97 -17.34
C ILE A 457 -15.19 -39.43 -18.77
N ALA A 458 -15.81 -40.61 -18.93
CA ALA A 458 -16.14 -41.17 -20.22
C ALA A 458 -17.34 -40.46 -20.87
N GLU A 459 -18.30 -40.00 -20.07
CA GLU A 459 -19.42 -39.22 -20.58
C GLU A 459 -19.02 -37.75 -20.81
N LYS A 460 -19.17 -37.30 -22.06
CA LYS A 460 -18.78 -35.94 -22.52
C LYS A 460 -19.88 -35.26 -23.32
N ARG A 461 -21.04 -35.91 -23.49
CA ARG A 461 -22.14 -35.47 -24.35
C ARG A 461 -23.29 -34.91 -23.54
N LEU A 462 -23.32 -35.16 -22.23
CA LEU A 462 -24.34 -34.71 -21.31
C LEU A 462 -23.75 -33.75 -20.28
N PRO A 463 -24.49 -32.71 -19.86
CA PRO A 463 -24.10 -31.89 -18.71
C PRO A 463 -23.97 -32.75 -17.45
N GLN A 464 -23.02 -32.41 -16.58
CA GLN A 464 -22.82 -33.08 -15.30
C GLN A 464 -22.62 -32.06 -14.17
N ASP A 465 -23.18 -32.34 -12.99
CA ASP A 465 -23.08 -31.50 -11.79
C ASP A 465 -22.40 -32.28 -10.67
N GLY A 466 -21.44 -31.65 -9.99
CA GLY A 466 -20.70 -32.25 -8.88
C GLY A 466 -20.27 -31.24 -7.83
N LYS A 467 -19.57 -31.72 -6.81
CA LYS A 467 -19.02 -30.90 -5.72
C LYS A 467 -17.58 -31.30 -5.44
N ILE A 468 -16.72 -30.33 -5.17
CA ILE A 468 -15.33 -30.54 -4.75
C ILE A 468 -15.19 -30.02 -3.32
N LYS A 469 -14.63 -30.86 -2.44
CA LYS A 469 -14.14 -30.42 -1.12
C LYS A 469 -12.66 -30.11 -1.27
N PHE A 470 -12.34 -28.83 -1.46
CA PHE A 470 -10.99 -28.35 -1.63
C PHE A 470 -10.42 -27.90 -0.28
N LYS A 471 -9.16 -28.25 -0.01
CA LYS A 471 -8.45 -27.75 1.18
C LYS A 471 -7.38 -26.79 0.67
N THR A 472 -7.53 -25.51 1.02
CA THR A 472 -6.54 -24.49 0.66
C THR A 472 -5.20 -24.79 1.31
N ARG A 473 -4.09 -24.25 0.77
CA ARG A 473 -2.77 -24.30 1.42
C ARG A 473 -2.76 -23.82 2.87
N SER A 474 -3.62 -22.86 3.21
CA SER A 474 -3.79 -22.38 4.59
C SER A 474 -4.50 -23.37 5.52
N GLY A 475 -4.93 -24.53 5.01
CA GLY A 475 -5.68 -25.54 5.73
C GLY A 475 -7.18 -25.29 5.83
N ARG A 476 -7.68 -24.14 5.35
CA ARG A 476 -9.11 -23.81 5.35
C ARG A 476 -9.88 -24.67 4.35
N PRO A 477 -11.03 -25.26 4.75
CA PRO A 477 -11.91 -25.96 3.83
C PRO A 477 -12.63 -24.95 2.91
N LEU A 478 -12.76 -25.33 1.65
CA LEU A 478 -13.50 -24.62 0.61
C LEU A 478 -14.35 -25.64 -0.14
N GLU A 479 -15.65 -25.41 -0.26
CA GLU A 479 -16.51 -26.23 -1.10
C GLU A 479 -16.72 -25.52 -2.44
N LEU A 480 -16.56 -26.25 -3.54
CA LEU A 480 -16.82 -25.76 -4.89
C LEU A 480 -17.96 -26.56 -5.50
N ARG A 481 -18.89 -25.88 -6.17
CA ARG A 481 -19.85 -26.54 -7.06
C ARG A 481 -19.30 -26.59 -8.47
N VAL A 482 -19.40 -27.74 -9.11
CA VAL A 482 -18.89 -27.99 -10.46
C VAL A 482 -20.06 -28.23 -11.39
N ALA A 483 -20.05 -27.57 -12.54
CA ALA A 483 -20.91 -27.90 -13.67
C ALA A 483 -20.04 -28.07 -14.91
N THR A 484 -20.19 -29.19 -15.62
CA THR A 484 -19.56 -29.43 -16.92
C THR A 484 -20.62 -29.38 -18.01
N LEU A 485 -20.34 -28.70 -19.12
CA LEU A 485 -21.26 -28.58 -20.25
C LEU A 485 -20.54 -28.96 -21.55
N PRO A 486 -21.13 -29.86 -22.38
CA PRO A 486 -20.60 -30.16 -23.70
C PRO A 486 -20.69 -28.92 -24.60
N THR A 487 -19.62 -28.66 -25.36
CA THR A 487 -19.54 -27.58 -26.35
C THR A 487 -19.12 -28.14 -27.72
N THR A 488 -19.02 -27.27 -28.73
CA THR A 488 -18.70 -27.67 -30.10
C THR A 488 -17.35 -28.38 -30.21
N GLU A 489 -17.15 -29.16 -31.27
CA GLU A 489 -15.91 -29.94 -31.50
C GLU A 489 -15.64 -31.02 -30.44
N GLY A 490 -16.68 -31.48 -29.73
CA GLY A 490 -16.54 -32.50 -28.68
C GLY A 490 -15.77 -31.99 -27.46
N ASN A 491 -15.75 -30.67 -27.26
CA ASN A 491 -15.17 -30.02 -26.09
C ASN A 491 -16.14 -30.01 -24.91
N GLU A 492 -15.60 -29.69 -23.74
CA GLU A 492 -16.41 -29.43 -22.55
C GLU A 492 -15.91 -28.14 -21.89
N ASP A 493 -16.85 -27.32 -21.45
CA ASP A 493 -16.59 -26.16 -20.60
C ASP A 493 -16.95 -26.51 -19.16
N ILE A 494 -16.22 -25.93 -18.22
CA ILE A 494 -16.42 -26.15 -16.80
C ILE A 494 -16.63 -24.81 -16.10
N VAL A 495 -17.62 -24.78 -15.21
CA VAL A 495 -17.82 -23.68 -14.27
C VAL A 495 -17.64 -24.21 -12.86
N LEU A 496 -16.73 -23.61 -12.11
CA LEU A 496 -16.54 -23.84 -10.68
C LEU A 496 -17.08 -22.65 -9.90
N ARG A 497 -18.10 -22.84 -9.06
CA ARG A 497 -18.59 -21.81 -8.15
C ARG A 497 -17.95 -21.98 -6.79
N LEU A 498 -17.29 -20.93 -6.30
CA LEU A 498 -16.71 -20.88 -4.96
C LEU A 498 -17.84 -20.59 -3.96
N LEU A 499 -18.12 -21.54 -3.07
CA LEU A 499 -19.09 -21.34 -2.00
C LEU A 499 -18.42 -20.54 -0.87
N ALA A 500 -19.11 -19.52 -0.37
CA ALA A 500 -18.60 -18.66 0.69
C ALA A 500 -18.44 -19.44 2.00
N SER A 501 -17.65 -18.89 2.94
CA SER A 501 -17.50 -19.44 4.29
C SER A 501 -18.86 -19.72 4.95
N SER A 502 -18.91 -20.77 5.77
CA SER A 502 -20.12 -21.25 6.46
C SER A 502 -20.91 -20.17 7.20
N ASP A 503 -20.23 -19.15 7.71
CA ASP A 503 -20.87 -18.25 8.67
C ASP A 503 -21.68 -17.15 7.97
N ALA A 504 -22.93 -17.02 8.36
CA ALA A 504 -23.80 -15.96 7.87
C ALA A 504 -23.27 -14.58 8.27
N MET A 505 -23.40 -13.62 7.36
CA MET A 505 -23.02 -12.24 7.60
C MET A 505 -23.91 -11.65 8.72
N PRO A 506 -23.36 -10.87 9.66
CA PRO A 506 -24.17 -10.12 10.61
C PRO A 506 -25.11 -9.15 9.89
N ILE A 507 -26.35 -9.01 10.35
CA ILE A 507 -27.38 -8.18 9.71
C ILE A 507 -26.94 -6.70 9.55
N ASP A 508 -26.16 -6.19 10.50
CA ASP A 508 -25.64 -4.81 10.47
C ASP A 508 -24.60 -4.57 9.36
N ARG A 509 -24.06 -5.63 8.75
CA ARG A 509 -23.07 -5.55 7.66
C ARG A 509 -23.67 -5.73 6.27
N ILE A 510 -24.98 -5.93 6.15
CA ILE A 510 -25.66 -6.09 4.86
C ILE A 510 -25.72 -4.78 4.06
N GLY A 511 -25.54 -3.63 4.72
CA GLY A 511 -25.61 -2.32 4.08
C GLY A 511 -27.04 -1.78 3.97
N LEU A 512 -27.92 -2.15 4.89
CA LEU A 512 -29.20 -1.48 5.09
C LEU A 512 -28.94 -0.06 5.63
N LEU A 513 -29.67 0.93 5.14
CA LEU A 513 -29.73 2.24 5.81
C LEU A 513 -30.35 2.07 7.21
N ASP A 514 -30.02 2.96 8.13
CA ASP A 514 -30.36 2.81 9.55
C ASP A 514 -31.87 2.64 9.78
N GLN A 515 -32.69 3.41 9.06
CA GLN A 515 -34.15 3.28 9.08
C GLN A 515 -34.62 1.88 8.61
N ASN A 516 -34.09 1.39 7.48
CA ASN A 516 -34.45 0.08 6.95
C ASN A 516 -33.97 -1.05 7.87
N LEU A 517 -32.80 -0.90 8.48
CA LEU A 517 -32.25 -1.86 9.44
C LEU A 517 -33.13 -1.95 10.69
N GLU A 518 -33.56 -0.81 11.23
CA GLU A 518 -34.45 -0.76 12.39
C GLU A 518 -35.81 -1.39 12.06
N GLN A 519 -36.41 -1.04 10.92
CA GLN A 519 -37.67 -1.60 10.47
C GLN A 519 -37.59 -3.12 10.27
N ILE A 520 -36.56 -3.63 9.58
CA ILE A 520 -36.35 -5.07 9.42
C ILE A 520 -36.21 -5.74 10.79
N LYS A 521 -35.38 -5.21 11.69
CA LYS A 521 -35.19 -5.82 13.04
C LYS A 521 -36.51 -5.91 13.81
N ARG A 522 -37.40 -4.93 13.68
CA ARG A 522 -38.75 -4.98 14.26
C ARG A 522 -39.59 -6.09 13.64
N LEU A 523 -39.59 -6.23 12.30
CA LEU A 523 -40.33 -7.30 11.61
C LEU A 523 -39.83 -8.70 12.02
N LEU A 524 -38.52 -8.88 12.21
CA LEU A 524 -37.91 -10.14 12.63
C LEU A 524 -38.30 -10.59 14.06
N GLN A 525 -38.80 -9.67 14.88
CA GLN A 525 -39.24 -9.96 16.25
C GLN A 525 -40.72 -10.36 16.33
N LEU A 526 -41.48 -10.21 15.25
CA LEU A 526 -42.88 -10.60 15.20
C LEU A 526 -43.03 -12.14 15.29
N PRO A 527 -44.11 -12.62 15.91
CA PRO A 527 -44.31 -14.06 16.12
C PRO A 527 -44.62 -14.81 14.81
N TYR A 528 -45.35 -14.17 13.89
CA TYR A 528 -45.78 -14.78 12.63
C TYR A 528 -45.95 -13.73 11.54
N GLY A 529 -46.04 -14.21 10.29
CA GLY A 529 -46.26 -13.39 9.11
C GLY A 529 -45.20 -13.64 8.03
N LEU A 530 -45.36 -13.02 6.86
CA LEU A 530 -44.59 -13.27 5.66
C LEU A 530 -43.63 -12.11 5.35
N ILE A 531 -42.32 -12.40 5.28
CA ILE A 531 -41.27 -11.49 4.85
C ILE A 531 -40.67 -11.99 3.54
N LEU A 532 -40.67 -11.14 2.51
CA LEU A 532 -40.17 -11.50 1.19
C LEU A 532 -38.88 -10.74 0.87
N ALA A 533 -37.83 -11.45 0.47
CA ALA A 533 -36.66 -10.84 -0.15
C ALA A 533 -36.74 -11.00 -1.68
N VAL A 534 -36.68 -9.90 -2.43
CA VAL A 534 -36.93 -9.92 -3.87
C VAL A 534 -35.83 -9.25 -4.68
N GLY A 535 -35.70 -9.65 -5.94
CA GLY A 535 -34.68 -9.14 -6.85
C GLY A 535 -34.20 -10.16 -7.88
N PRO A 536 -33.41 -9.74 -8.87
CA PRO A 536 -32.86 -10.64 -9.88
C PRO A 536 -31.87 -11.65 -9.28
N THR A 537 -31.43 -12.62 -10.09
CA THR A 537 -30.37 -13.55 -9.69
C THR A 537 -29.09 -12.80 -9.35
N GLY A 538 -28.40 -13.21 -8.29
CA GLY A 538 -27.15 -12.57 -7.86
C GLY A 538 -27.32 -11.24 -7.12
N SER A 539 -28.55 -10.84 -6.76
CA SER A 539 -28.80 -9.61 -5.98
C SER A 539 -28.52 -9.72 -4.48
N GLY A 540 -28.11 -10.90 -3.98
CA GLY A 540 -27.77 -11.12 -2.56
C GLY A 540 -28.93 -11.49 -1.64
N LYS A 541 -30.11 -11.86 -2.17
CA LYS A 541 -31.30 -12.27 -1.38
C LYS A 541 -30.99 -13.33 -0.33
N THR A 542 -30.36 -14.43 -0.74
CA THR A 542 -29.98 -15.54 0.14
C THR A 542 -29.09 -15.05 1.28
N THR A 543 -28.07 -14.24 0.97
CA THR A 543 -27.19 -13.65 1.99
C THR A 543 -27.97 -12.81 3.01
N THR A 544 -28.91 -11.98 2.55
CA THR A 544 -29.74 -11.16 3.43
C THR A 544 -30.69 -11.99 4.28
N LEU A 545 -31.34 -13.01 3.72
CA LEU A 545 -32.19 -13.92 4.48
C LEU A 545 -31.40 -14.69 5.54
N HIS A 546 -30.24 -15.26 5.22
CA HIS A 546 -29.42 -15.95 6.21
C HIS A 546 -28.88 -15.01 7.29
N SER A 547 -28.64 -13.74 6.97
CA SER A 547 -28.28 -12.71 7.96
C SER A 547 -29.43 -12.42 8.91
N ALA A 548 -30.67 -12.35 8.39
CA ALA A 548 -31.88 -12.20 9.18
C ALA A 548 -32.15 -13.42 10.07
N LEU A 549 -32.02 -14.64 9.51
CA LEU A 549 -32.14 -15.88 10.27
C LEU A 549 -31.08 -15.97 11.38
N GLY A 550 -29.83 -15.59 11.07
CA GLY A 550 -28.75 -15.52 12.06
C GLY A 550 -29.05 -14.54 13.20
N TYR A 551 -29.68 -13.40 12.91
CA TYR A 551 -30.09 -12.43 13.93
C TYR A 551 -31.11 -13.01 14.92
N ILE A 552 -32.07 -13.83 14.45
CA ILE A 552 -33.12 -14.45 15.28
C ILE A 552 -32.80 -15.87 15.76
N ASN A 553 -31.66 -16.43 15.34
CA ASN A 553 -31.23 -17.78 15.71
C ASN A 553 -30.93 -17.83 17.21
N ARG A 554 -31.86 -18.39 17.98
CA ARG A 554 -31.80 -18.54 19.44
C ARG A 554 -32.26 -19.96 19.80
N PRO A 555 -31.73 -20.58 20.87
CA PRO A 555 -32.09 -21.96 21.25
C PRO A 555 -33.60 -22.19 21.42
N GLU A 556 -34.35 -21.14 21.75
CA GLU A 556 -35.80 -21.18 21.97
C GLU A 556 -36.62 -21.12 20.67
N LYS A 557 -36.00 -20.81 19.52
CA LYS A 557 -36.67 -20.75 18.21
C LYS A 557 -36.21 -21.89 17.30
N LYS A 558 -37.15 -22.70 16.83
CA LYS A 558 -36.90 -23.77 15.87
C LYS A 558 -37.05 -23.24 14.44
N ILE A 559 -35.91 -23.12 13.76
CA ILE A 559 -35.84 -22.57 12.40
C ILE A 559 -35.63 -23.69 11.38
N TRP A 560 -36.55 -23.83 10.43
CA TRP A 560 -36.47 -24.79 9.32
C TRP A 560 -36.33 -24.07 7.98
N THR A 561 -35.45 -24.57 7.11
CA THR A 561 -35.24 -24.00 5.77
C THR A 561 -35.36 -25.04 4.69
N ALA A 562 -36.02 -24.71 3.58
CA ALA A 562 -36.07 -25.49 2.36
C ALA A 562 -35.26 -24.74 1.29
N GLU A 563 -34.19 -25.31 0.76
CA GLU A 563 -33.24 -24.60 -0.12
C GLU A 563 -32.83 -25.43 -1.34
N ASP A 564 -32.46 -24.79 -2.45
CA ASP A 564 -32.06 -25.46 -3.69
C ASP A 564 -30.86 -24.77 -4.39
N PRO A 565 -29.60 -25.13 -4.03
CA PRO A 565 -29.18 -25.96 -2.92
C PRO A 565 -29.03 -25.16 -1.61
N VAL A 566 -28.58 -25.81 -0.54
CA VAL A 566 -28.15 -25.10 0.69
C VAL A 566 -26.81 -24.42 0.42
N GLU A 567 -26.79 -23.08 0.45
CA GLU A 567 -25.61 -22.26 0.10
C GLU A 567 -24.82 -21.83 1.34
N ILE A 568 -25.50 -21.51 2.45
CA ILE A 568 -24.89 -21.04 3.72
C ILE A 568 -25.33 -21.98 4.83
N MET A 569 -24.39 -22.74 5.42
CA MET A 569 -24.67 -23.63 6.54
C MET A 569 -24.58 -22.90 7.87
N GLN A 570 -25.69 -22.76 8.59
CA GLN A 570 -25.73 -22.10 9.89
C GLN A 570 -26.03 -23.11 10.99
N ASP A 571 -25.18 -23.14 12.02
CA ASP A 571 -25.46 -23.93 13.21
C ASP A 571 -26.75 -23.47 13.90
N GLY A 572 -27.49 -24.41 14.48
CA GLY A 572 -28.82 -24.19 15.06
C GLY A 572 -30.00 -24.26 14.08
N LEU A 573 -29.79 -24.10 12.76
CA LEU A 573 -30.86 -24.24 11.76
C LEU A 573 -31.09 -25.71 11.36
N ARG A 574 -32.30 -26.01 10.86
CA ARG A 574 -32.65 -27.29 10.23
C ARG A 574 -32.84 -27.09 8.73
N GLN A 575 -31.75 -27.27 7.99
CA GLN A 575 -31.69 -26.96 6.56
C GLN A 575 -31.93 -28.21 5.72
N VAL A 576 -32.96 -28.18 4.88
CA VAL A 576 -33.36 -29.27 3.98
C VAL A 576 -33.13 -28.86 2.54
N GLN A 577 -32.28 -29.62 1.85
CA GLN A 577 -32.06 -29.41 0.42
C GLN A 577 -33.17 -30.07 -0.41
N VAL A 578 -33.70 -29.34 -1.39
CA VAL A 578 -34.62 -29.85 -2.42
C VAL A 578 -33.92 -30.93 -3.24
N LYS A 579 -34.65 -32.01 -3.54
CA LYS A 579 -34.16 -33.15 -4.35
C LYS A 579 -35.24 -33.58 -5.35
N PRO A 580 -35.34 -32.90 -6.51
CA PRO A 580 -36.38 -33.18 -7.49
C PRO A 580 -36.37 -34.62 -8.00
N GLN A 581 -35.19 -35.26 -8.05
CA GLN A 581 -34.99 -36.62 -8.56
C GLN A 581 -35.76 -37.69 -7.76
N ILE A 582 -36.06 -37.41 -6.47
CA ILE A 582 -36.85 -38.28 -5.60
C ILE A 582 -38.22 -37.69 -5.26
N GLY A 583 -38.63 -36.63 -5.97
CA GLY A 583 -39.88 -35.92 -5.74
C GLY A 583 -39.94 -35.16 -4.41
N LEU A 584 -38.80 -34.74 -3.86
CA LEU A 584 -38.72 -33.88 -2.67
C LEU A 584 -38.66 -32.42 -3.11
N THR A 585 -39.82 -31.83 -3.42
CA THR A 585 -40.00 -30.45 -3.92
C THR A 585 -40.20 -29.44 -2.78
N PHE A 586 -40.11 -28.12 -3.08
CA PHE A 586 -40.38 -27.05 -2.12
C PHE A 586 -41.74 -27.21 -1.43
N ALA A 587 -42.83 -27.33 -2.20
CA ALA A 587 -44.17 -27.53 -1.65
C ALA A 587 -44.28 -28.76 -0.73
N ARG A 588 -43.62 -29.88 -1.09
CA ARG A 588 -43.62 -31.09 -0.27
C ARG A 588 -42.86 -30.90 1.04
N ILE A 589 -41.70 -30.25 1.01
CA ILE A 589 -40.91 -29.93 2.20
C ILE A 589 -41.68 -28.97 3.11
N LEU A 590 -42.26 -27.92 2.55
CA LEU A 590 -43.01 -26.92 3.30
C LEU A 590 -44.21 -27.53 4.05
N ARG A 591 -44.97 -28.43 3.40
CA ARG A 591 -46.02 -29.20 4.08
C ARG A 591 -45.51 -30.11 5.18
N ALA A 592 -44.27 -30.61 5.06
CA ALA A 592 -43.66 -31.42 6.11
C ALA A 592 -43.23 -30.54 7.30
N PHE A 593 -42.76 -29.32 7.05
CA PHE A 593 -42.42 -28.35 8.10
C PHE A 593 -43.61 -28.02 8.98
N LEU A 594 -44.80 -27.85 8.42
CA LEU A 594 -46.02 -27.60 9.22
C LEU A 594 -46.38 -28.71 10.22
N ARG A 595 -45.79 -29.91 10.09
CA ARG A 595 -45.93 -31.02 11.05
C ARG A 595 -44.68 -31.21 11.92
N ALA A 596 -43.65 -30.41 11.71
CA ALA A 596 -42.36 -30.48 12.38
C ALA A 596 -42.23 -29.47 13.51
N ASP A 597 -43.34 -28.83 13.93
CA ASP A 597 -43.39 -27.85 15.02
C ASP A 597 -42.35 -26.72 14.86
N PRO A 598 -42.34 -25.96 13.75
CA PRO A 598 -41.41 -24.87 13.51
C PRO A 598 -41.92 -23.56 14.13
N ASP A 599 -41.03 -22.67 14.55
CA ASP A 599 -41.38 -21.27 14.84
C ASP A 599 -41.16 -20.39 13.60
N VAL A 600 -40.09 -20.69 12.87
CA VAL A 600 -39.66 -19.95 11.69
C VAL A 600 -39.45 -20.89 10.53
N ILE A 601 -39.97 -20.51 9.37
CA ILE A 601 -39.81 -21.25 8.12
C ILE A 601 -39.14 -20.34 7.08
N MET A 602 -38.12 -20.83 6.40
CA MET A 602 -37.58 -20.17 5.20
C MET A 602 -37.74 -21.07 3.99
N VAL A 603 -38.28 -20.51 2.91
CA VAL A 603 -38.39 -21.15 1.60
C VAL A 603 -37.46 -20.44 0.65
N GLY A 604 -36.50 -21.16 0.09
CA GLY A 604 -35.42 -20.58 -0.72
C GLY A 604 -35.95 -19.79 -1.91
N GLU A 605 -37.03 -20.26 -2.55
CA GLU A 605 -37.68 -19.56 -3.65
C GLU A 605 -39.15 -19.98 -3.80
N THR A 606 -40.02 -19.02 -4.09
CA THR A 606 -41.41 -19.26 -4.46
C THR A 606 -41.59 -19.07 -5.97
N ARG A 607 -41.62 -20.18 -6.72
CA ARG A 607 -41.77 -20.18 -8.19
C ARG A 607 -43.19 -20.43 -8.68
N ASP A 608 -43.95 -21.21 -7.92
CA ASP A 608 -45.26 -21.73 -8.29
C ASP A 608 -46.33 -21.33 -7.28
N GLU A 609 -47.57 -21.41 -7.73
CA GLU A 609 -48.77 -21.09 -6.94
C GLU A 609 -48.88 -21.97 -5.70
N GLU A 610 -48.60 -23.27 -5.82
CA GLU A 610 -48.71 -24.23 -4.73
C GLU A 610 -47.79 -23.86 -3.54
N THR A 611 -46.54 -23.54 -3.83
CA THR A 611 -45.56 -23.11 -2.82
C THR A 611 -45.94 -21.76 -2.23
N ALA A 612 -46.44 -20.82 -3.05
CA ALA A 612 -46.89 -19.51 -2.60
C ALA A 612 -48.08 -19.61 -1.63
N THR A 613 -49.12 -20.35 -2.00
CA THR A 613 -50.31 -20.59 -1.18
C THR A 613 -49.92 -21.23 0.15
N THR A 614 -49.10 -22.27 0.12
CA THR A 614 -48.68 -22.97 1.35
C THR A 614 -47.86 -22.05 2.27
N ALA A 615 -47.03 -21.15 1.71
CA ALA A 615 -46.24 -20.20 2.50
C ALA A 615 -47.13 -19.13 3.16
N ILE A 616 -48.15 -18.64 2.46
CA ILE A 616 -49.15 -17.71 3.00
C ILE A 616 -49.96 -18.40 4.10
N GLU A 617 -50.45 -19.62 3.88
CA GLU A 617 -51.17 -20.40 4.90
C GLU A 617 -50.30 -20.64 6.15
N ALA A 618 -49.03 -20.98 5.97
CA ALA A 618 -48.08 -21.13 7.07
C ALA A 618 -47.97 -19.83 7.89
N SER A 619 -47.89 -18.69 7.23
CA SER A 619 -47.77 -17.39 7.89
C SER A 619 -49.04 -16.98 8.66
N LEU A 620 -50.23 -17.34 8.16
CA LEU A 620 -51.51 -17.10 8.83
C LEU A 620 -51.75 -18.06 10.01
N THR A 621 -51.09 -19.22 10.01
CA THR A 621 -51.21 -20.25 11.05
C THR A 621 -50.18 -20.10 12.18
N GLY A 622 -49.57 -18.92 12.32
CA GLY A 622 -48.72 -18.60 13.46
C GLY A 622 -47.22 -18.83 13.26
N HIS A 623 -46.75 -18.95 12.01
CA HIS A 623 -45.33 -19.10 11.70
C HIS A 623 -44.75 -17.81 11.12
N LEU A 624 -43.51 -17.48 11.47
CA LEU A 624 -42.76 -16.45 10.75
C LEU A 624 -42.13 -17.07 9.49
N VAL A 625 -42.53 -16.60 8.32
CA VAL A 625 -42.16 -17.19 7.03
C VAL A 625 -41.30 -16.23 6.22
N PHE A 626 -40.16 -16.72 5.75
CA PHE A 626 -39.29 -16.03 4.80
C PHE A 626 -39.37 -16.70 3.44
N SER A 627 -39.41 -15.91 2.37
CA SER A 627 -39.25 -16.46 1.02
C SER A 627 -38.55 -15.50 0.06
N THR A 628 -38.15 -16.00 -1.10
CA THR A 628 -37.65 -15.18 -2.20
C THR A 628 -38.49 -15.24 -3.46
N LEU A 629 -38.52 -14.12 -4.19
CA LEU A 629 -39.11 -14.00 -5.52
C LEU A 629 -38.20 -13.20 -6.46
N HIS A 630 -38.44 -13.37 -7.76
CA HIS A 630 -37.77 -12.63 -8.83
C HIS A 630 -38.65 -11.51 -9.38
N THR A 631 -38.73 -10.40 -8.64
CA THR A 631 -39.39 -9.16 -9.05
C THR A 631 -38.40 -8.00 -9.03
N ASN A 632 -38.73 -6.89 -9.70
CA ASN A 632 -37.81 -5.76 -9.86
C ASN A 632 -37.91 -4.71 -8.76
N SER A 633 -39.02 -4.67 -8.04
CA SER A 633 -39.32 -3.74 -6.94
C SER A 633 -40.23 -4.39 -5.90
N ALA A 634 -40.27 -3.82 -4.70
CA ALA A 634 -41.10 -4.30 -3.60
C ALA A 634 -42.61 -4.15 -3.92
N PRO A 635 -43.12 -3.01 -4.42
CA PRO A 635 -44.53 -2.87 -4.82
C PRO A 635 -44.97 -3.83 -5.94
N GLU A 636 -44.11 -4.09 -6.94
CA GLU A 636 -44.45 -5.04 -8.03
C GLU A 636 -44.65 -6.47 -7.53
N THR A 637 -44.05 -6.83 -6.39
CA THR A 637 -44.19 -8.15 -5.77
C THR A 637 -45.63 -8.44 -5.37
N VAL A 638 -46.35 -7.43 -4.88
CA VAL A 638 -47.78 -7.53 -4.58
C VAL A 638 -48.53 -7.98 -5.83
N THR A 639 -48.38 -7.24 -6.93
CA THR A 639 -49.08 -7.56 -8.18
C THR A 639 -48.64 -8.88 -8.79
N ARG A 640 -47.38 -9.28 -8.61
CA ARG A 640 -46.89 -10.57 -9.09
C ARG A 640 -47.57 -11.73 -8.37
N LEU A 641 -47.69 -11.66 -7.04
CA LEU A 641 -48.34 -12.70 -6.24
C LEU A 641 -49.85 -12.75 -6.52
N LEU A 642 -50.53 -11.61 -6.62
CA LEU A 642 -51.94 -11.58 -7.03
C LEU A 642 -52.13 -12.15 -8.45
N GLY A 643 -51.20 -11.86 -9.37
CA GLY A 643 -51.20 -12.42 -10.73
C GLY A 643 -50.89 -13.92 -10.79
N MET A 644 -50.27 -14.49 -9.75
CA MET A 644 -50.07 -15.94 -9.59
C MET A 644 -51.31 -16.66 -9.01
N GLY A 645 -52.39 -15.95 -8.72
CA GLY A 645 -53.62 -16.53 -8.20
C GLY A 645 -53.80 -16.43 -6.68
N MET A 646 -52.88 -15.74 -5.97
CA MET A 646 -53.03 -15.57 -4.53
C MET A 646 -54.27 -14.74 -4.19
N ASP A 647 -55.01 -15.20 -3.17
CA ASP A 647 -56.16 -14.46 -2.64
C ASP A 647 -55.69 -13.13 -2.00
N PRO A 648 -56.25 -11.97 -2.40
CA PRO A 648 -55.81 -10.68 -1.89
C PRO A 648 -55.98 -10.52 -0.38
N PHE A 649 -57.02 -11.10 0.22
CA PHE A 649 -57.28 -10.97 1.65
C PHE A 649 -56.24 -11.76 2.44
N ASN A 650 -56.11 -13.05 2.17
CA ASN A 650 -55.13 -13.91 2.82
C ASN A 650 -53.70 -13.39 2.65
N PHE A 651 -53.34 -12.92 1.45
CA PHE A 651 -52.02 -12.36 1.19
C PHE A 651 -51.78 -11.05 1.98
N SER A 652 -52.77 -10.15 1.99
CA SER A 652 -52.64 -8.88 2.73
C SER A 652 -52.47 -9.09 4.23
N ASP A 653 -53.20 -10.04 4.82
CA ASP A 653 -53.13 -10.34 6.25
C ASP A 653 -51.83 -11.06 6.62
N ALA A 654 -51.31 -11.88 5.72
CA ALA A 654 -50.04 -12.57 5.88
C ALA A 654 -48.82 -11.63 5.79
N LEU A 655 -48.85 -10.66 4.88
CA LEU A 655 -47.68 -9.87 4.51
C LEU A 655 -47.23 -8.94 5.63
N LEU A 656 -45.96 -9.07 6.05
CA LEU A 656 -45.28 -8.14 6.97
C LEU A 656 -44.42 -7.13 6.22
N GLY A 657 -43.71 -7.58 5.19
CA GLY A 657 -42.88 -6.69 4.40
C GLY A 657 -42.18 -7.36 3.22
N VAL A 658 -41.76 -6.53 2.26
CA VAL A 658 -41.03 -6.92 1.07
C VAL A 658 -39.75 -6.09 0.99
N LEU A 659 -38.60 -6.76 1.04
CA LEU A 659 -37.28 -6.18 0.85
C LEU A 659 -36.80 -6.46 -0.57
N ALA A 660 -36.90 -5.47 -1.45
CA ALA A 660 -36.26 -5.52 -2.76
C ALA A 660 -34.78 -5.15 -2.65
N GLN A 661 -33.94 -5.87 -3.39
CA GLN A 661 -32.48 -5.71 -3.29
C GLN A 661 -31.79 -5.82 -4.65
N ARG A 662 -30.74 -5.01 -4.84
CA ARG A 662 -29.74 -5.14 -5.93
C ARG A 662 -28.34 -4.98 -5.35
N LEU A 663 -27.32 -5.46 -6.07
CA LEU A 663 -25.92 -5.23 -5.72
C LEU A 663 -25.28 -4.25 -6.71
N VAL A 664 -24.56 -3.27 -6.19
CA VAL A 664 -23.72 -2.32 -6.92
C VAL A 664 -22.27 -2.48 -6.48
N LYS A 665 -21.32 -2.00 -7.29
CA LYS A 665 -19.90 -2.04 -6.92
C LYS A 665 -19.60 -0.99 -5.85
N SER A 666 -18.80 -1.37 -4.85
CA SER A 666 -18.31 -0.44 -3.82
C SER A 666 -17.06 0.27 -4.32
N LEU A 667 -16.96 1.58 -4.10
CA LEU A 667 -15.75 2.34 -4.38
C LEU A 667 -14.58 1.79 -3.56
N CYS A 668 -13.40 1.74 -4.17
CA CYS A 668 -12.20 1.28 -3.50
C CYS A 668 -11.76 2.29 -2.44
N THR A 669 -11.82 1.89 -1.16
CA THR A 669 -11.47 2.74 -0.01
C THR A 669 -10.02 3.22 -0.01
N LYS A 670 -9.12 2.57 -0.75
CA LYS A 670 -7.70 2.93 -0.86
C LYS A 670 -7.39 3.95 -1.95
N CYS A 671 -8.25 4.13 -2.95
CA CYS A 671 -7.96 5.01 -4.09
C CYS A 671 -9.11 5.91 -4.53
N ARG A 672 -10.30 5.82 -3.92
CA ARG A 672 -11.40 6.74 -4.21
C ARG A 672 -10.92 8.19 -4.09
N GLU A 673 -11.25 9.00 -5.07
CA GLU A 673 -10.84 10.39 -5.15
C GLU A 673 -12.01 11.28 -4.74
N ALA A 674 -11.79 12.12 -3.72
CA ALA A 674 -12.74 13.12 -3.28
C ALA A 674 -12.79 14.28 -4.28
N TYR A 675 -14.00 14.75 -4.62
CA TYR A 675 -14.20 15.91 -5.47
C TYR A 675 -15.48 16.65 -5.08
N GLN A 676 -15.57 17.91 -5.50
CA GLN A 676 -16.77 18.73 -5.36
C GLN A 676 -17.60 18.62 -6.65
N PRO A 677 -18.88 18.21 -6.58
CA PRO A 677 -19.72 18.12 -7.76
C PRO A 677 -19.99 19.52 -8.35
N ASP A 678 -20.01 19.61 -9.68
CA ASP A 678 -20.46 20.83 -10.36
C ASP A 678 -21.99 20.96 -10.32
N ASP A 679 -22.51 22.14 -10.69
CA ASP A 679 -23.94 22.42 -10.61
C ASP A 679 -24.77 21.47 -11.50
N ASN A 680 -24.24 21.02 -12.65
CA ASN A 680 -24.92 20.07 -13.52
C ASN A 680 -25.03 18.69 -12.86
N GLU A 681 -23.97 18.24 -12.17
CA GLU A 681 -23.99 16.98 -11.46
C GLU A 681 -24.92 17.03 -10.25
N LYS A 682 -24.97 18.15 -9.53
CA LYS A 682 -25.95 18.36 -8.44
C LYS A 682 -27.37 18.28 -8.97
N GLU A 683 -27.69 19.01 -10.05
CA GLU A 683 -29.01 18.94 -10.70
C GLU A 683 -29.34 17.52 -11.17
N HIS A 684 -28.37 16.80 -11.72
CA HIS A 684 -28.56 15.42 -12.17
C HIS A 684 -28.81 14.46 -11.00
N ILE A 685 -28.12 14.62 -9.86
CA ILE A 685 -28.38 13.84 -8.64
C ILE A 685 -29.80 14.12 -8.13
N LEU A 686 -30.21 15.38 -8.06
CA LEU A 686 -31.57 15.77 -7.65
C LEU A 686 -32.64 15.19 -8.57
N HIS A 687 -32.41 15.28 -9.89
CA HIS A 687 -33.32 14.72 -10.89
C HIS A 687 -33.45 13.20 -10.75
N GLU A 688 -32.34 12.48 -10.56
CA GLU A 688 -32.35 11.02 -10.35
C GLU A 688 -32.93 10.61 -9.00
N TYR A 689 -32.76 11.42 -7.94
CA TYR A 689 -33.36 11.19 -6.62
C TYR A 689 -34.87 11.36 -6.65
N GLY A 690 -35.34 12.37 -7.37
CA GLY A 690 -36.75 12.68 -7.52
C GLY A 690 -37.40 13.12 -6.19
N PHE A 691 -38.73 13.00 -6.11
CA PHE A 691 -39.48 13.39 -4.93
C PHE A 691 -39.50 12.28 -3.86
N HIS A 692 -39.29 12.66 -2.59
CA HIS A 692 -39.51 11.79 -1.45
C HIS A 692 -40.21 12.58 -0.33
N SER A 693 -41.34 12.07 0.17
CA SER A 693 -42.23 12.86 1.04
C SER A 693 -41.64 13.19 2.41
N THR A 694 -40.85 12.29 2.99
CA THR A 694 -40.33 12.44 4.36
C THR A 694 -38.85 12.80 4.43
N GLN A 695 -38.13 12.67 3.32
CA GLN A 695 -36.68 12.88 3.22
C GLN A 695 -36.36 13.50 1.85
N PRO A 696 -36.82 14.72 1.58
CA PRO A 696 -36.48 15.42 0.34
C PRO A 696 -34.97 15.64 0.28
N LEU A 697 -34.43 15.67 -0.94
CA LEU A 697 -33.06 16.10 -1.21
C LEU A 697 -33.16 17.44 -1.95
N GLU A 698 -32.57 18.48 -1.39
CA GLU A 698 -32.59 19.83 -1.93
C GLU A 698 -31.19 20.25 -2.39
N LEU A 699 -31.11 21.31 -3.22
CA LEU A 699 -29.82 21.82 -3.70
C LEU A 699 -28.92 22.31 -2.56
N SER A 700 -29.53 22.83 -1.49
CA SER A 700 -28.85 23.22 -0.24
C SER A 700 -28.07 22.06 0.39
N ASP A 701 -28.61 20.84 0.37
CA ASP A 701 -27.96 19.64 0.92
C ASP A 701 -26.72 19.23 0.12
N LEU A 702 -26.62 19.69 -1.14
CA LEU A 702 -25.54 19.35 -2.06
C LEU A 702 -24.48 20.46 -2.21
N ASN A 703 -24.64 21.61 -1.55
CA ASN A 703 -23.75 22.74 -1.75
C ASN A 703 -22.31 22.48 -1.27
N ASP A 704 -22.17 21.82 -0.12
CA ASP A 704 -20.87 21.54 0.52
C ASP A 704 -20.54 20.04 0.53
N ILE A 705 -21.25 19.24 -0.27
CA ILE A 705 -21.09 17.79 -0.25
C ILE A 705 -19.81 17.36 -0.99
N THR A 706 -19.02 16.51 -0.34
CA THR A 706 -17.88 15.85 -1.00
C THR A 706 -18.33 14.52 -1.59
N LEU A 707 -18.26 14.39 -2.90
CA LEU A 707 -18.51 13.12 -3.60
C LEU A 707 -17.19 12.39 -3.89
N TYR A 708 -17.32 11.12 -4.26
CA TYR A 708 -16.18 10.25 -4.54
C TYR A 708 -16.30 9.60 -5.90
N ARG A 709 -15.18 9.55 -6.63
CA ARG A 709 -15.09 8.91 -7.96
C ARG A 709 -14.02 7.81 -7.99
N PRO A 710 -14.16 6.80 -8.87
CA PRO A 710 -13.17 5.74 -9.00
C PRO A 710 -11.89 6.25 -9.67
N LYS A 711 -10.72 6.03 -9.03
CA LYS A 711 -9.39 6.35 -9.59
C LYS A 711 -8.65 5.12 -10.12
N GLY A 712 -8.73 4.01 -9.40
CA GLY A 712 -7.98 2.79 -9.68
C GLY A 712 -6.60 2.75 -9.01
N CYS A 713 -6.25 1.59 -8.44
CA CYS A 713 -4.93 1.31 -7.87
C CYS A 713 -4.67 -0.21 -7.92
N GLN A 714 -3.46 -0.65 -7.58
CA GLN A 714 -3.13 -2.08 -7.52
C GLN A 714 -4.07 -2.86 -6.57
N TYR A 715 -4.47 -2.28 -5.44
CA TYR A 715 -5.37 -2.92 -4.48
C TYR A 715 -6.75 -3.27 -5.07
N CYS A 716 -7.23 -2.55 -6.08
CA CYS A 716 -8.49 -2.85 -6.78
C CYS A 716 -8.28 -3.34 -8.21
N ASN A 717 -7.08 -3.82 -8.57
CA ASN A 717 -6.75 -4.23 -9.93
C ASN A 717 -7.06 -3.14 -10.97
N ARG A 718 -6.81 -1.87 -10.62
CA ARG A 718 -7.03 -0.68 -11.46
C ARG A 718 -8.48 -0.44 -11.90
N THR A 719 -9.47 -1.11 -11.30
CA THR A 719 -10.89 -0.89 -11.64
C THR A 719 -11.50 0.34 -10.96
N GLY A 720 -10.94 0.75 -9.81
CA GLY A 720 -11.50 1.78 -8.93
C GLY A 720 -12.58 1.27 -7.97
N PHE A 721 -12.97 -0.01 -8.08
CA PHE A 721 -13.99 -0.65 -7.24
C PHE A 721 -13.44 -1.89 -6.55
N ARG A 722 -13.90 -2.19 -5.35
CA ARG A 722 -13.57 -3.46 -4.69
C ARG A 722 -14.68 -3.89 -3.75
N GLY A 723 -15.24 -5.06 -4.00
CA GLY A 723 -16.40 -5.56 -3.29
C GLY A 723 -17.71 -4.99 -3.84
N ARG A 724 -18.81 -5.45 -3.24
CA ARG A 724 -20.17 -5.09 -3.62
C ARG A 724 -20.93 -4.54 -2.42
N LEU A 725 -21.84 -3.62 -2.69
CA LEU A 725 -22.74 -2.98 -1.74
C LEU A 725 -24.17 -3.30 -2.17
N ALA A 726 -25.03 -3.66 -1.23
CA ALA A 726 -26.45 -3.84 -1.52
C ALA A 726 -27.20 -2.51 -1.46
N ILE A 727 -28.14 -2.30 -2.38
CA ILE A 727 -29.13 -1.22 -2.33
C ILE A 727 -30.52 -1.84 -2.09
N HIS A 728 -31.34 -1.16 -1.30
CA HIS A 728 -32.55 -1.74 -0.73
C HIS A 728 -33.77 -0.84 -0.92
N GLU A 729 -34.92 -1.47 -1.08
CA GLU A 729 -36.24 -0.84 -1.04
C GLU A 729 -37.11 -1.71 -0.15
N LEU A 730 -37.56 -1.16 0.98
CA LEU A 730 -38.29 -1.89 2.01
C LEU A 730 -39.73 -1.41 2.09
N LEU A 731 -40.64 -2.22 1.58
CA LEU A 731 -42.08 -2.03 1.76
C LEU A 731 -42.50 -2.70 3.06
N VAL A 732 -42.94 -1.92 4.05
CA VAL A 732 -43.51 -2.42 5.29
C VAL A 732 -45.03 -2.44 5.16
N SER A 733 -45.66 -3.53 5.62
CA SER A 733 -47.11 -3.70 5.56
C SER A 733 -47.79 -3.12 6.79
N ASP A 734 -48.77 -2.25 6.57
CA ASP A 734 -49.67 -1.68 7.56
C ASP A 734 -51.14 -1.84 7.11
N ASP A 735 -52.08 -1.42 7.94
CA ASP A 735 -53.51 -1.66 7.68
C ASP A 735 -54.06 -0.92 6.46
N ASP A 736 -53.46 0.19 6.05
CA ASP A 736 -53.87 0.90 4.84
C ASP A 736 -53.26 0.27 3.60
N LEU A 737 -52.00 -0.17 3.64
CA LEU A 737 -51.43 -0.98 2.57
C LEU A 737 -52.24 -2.26 2.35
N LYS A 738 -52.68 -2.93 3.43
CA LYS A 738 -53.56 -4.10 3.34
C LYS A 738 -54.83 -3.81 2.53
N LYS A 739 -55.51 -2.68 2.78
CA LYS A 739 -56.70 -2.27 2.02
C LYS A 739 -56.36 -2.09 0.53
N LEU A 740 -55.24 -1.43 0.22
CA LEU A 740 -54.81 -1.24 -1.17
C LEU A 740 -54.58 -2.59 -1.89
N ILE A 741 -54.01 -3.58 -1.17
CA ILE A 741 -53.80 -4.93 -1.70
C ILE A 741 -55.15 -5.64 -1.92
N GLN A 742 -56.05 -5.61 -0.93
CA GLN A 742 -57.38 -6.22 -0.99
C GLN A 742 -58.22 -5.67 -2.15
N GLU A 743 -58.15 -4.36 -2.39
CA GLU A 743 -58.82 -3.66 -3.49
C GLU A 743 -58.12 -3.82 -4.84
N ARG A 744 -56.99 -4.52 -4.89
CA ARG A 744 -56.17 -4.74 -6.10
C ARG A 744 -55.76 -3.43 -6.78
N ARG A 745 -55.38 -2.43 -5.98
CA ARG A 745 -54.97 -1.12 -6.50
C ARG A 745 -53.72 -1.24 -7.38
N PRO A 746 -53.55 -0.36 -8.40
CA PRO A 746 -52.38 -0.36 -9.25
C PRO A 746 -51.06 -0.18 -8.47
N VAL A 747 -49.96 -0.75 -9.00
CA VAL A 747 -48.61 -0.65 -8.40
C VAL A 747 -48.19 0.80 -8.12
N GLY A 748 -48.57 1.74 -9.00
CA GLY A 748 -48.26 3.16 -8.84
C GLY A 748 -48.80 3.73 -7.54
N GLU A 749 -50.06 3.44 -7.20
CA GLU A 749 -50.69 3.92 -5.98
C GLU A 749 -50.10 3.28 -4.72
N ILE A 750 -49.79 1.97 -4.79
CA ILE A 750 -49.09 1.27 -3.70
C ILE A 750 -47.72 1.90 -3.46
N ARG A 751 -46.97 2.20 -4.52
CA ARG A 751 -45.65 2.84 -4.43
C ARG A 751 -45.77 4.25 -3.84
N GLU A 752 -46.69 5.07 -4.33
CA GLU A 752 -46.92 6.42 -3.80
C GLU A 752 -47.29 6.40 -2.33
N TYR A 753 -48.15 5.47 -1.91
CA TYR A 753 -48.49 5.26 -0.50
C TYR A 753 -47.25 4.90 0.33
N ALA A 754 -46.49 3.89 -0.11
CA ALA A 754 -45.30 3.44 0.59
C ALA A 754 -44.24 4.54 0.73
N MET A 755 -44.03 5.33 -0.33
CA MET A 755 -43.13 6.49 -0.29
C MET A 755 -43.61 7.58 0.67
N LYS A 756 -44.92 7.80 0.79
CA LYS A 756 -45.49 8.70 1.81
C LYS A 756 -45.25 8.20 3.23
N GLN A 757 -45.22 6.88 3.44
CA GLN A 757 -44.82 6.25 4.71
C GLN A 757 -43.30 6.20 4.93
N GLY A 758 -42.52 6.81 4.03
CA GLY A 758 -41.06 6.94 4.17
C GLY A 758 -40.24 5.78 3.60
N MET A 759 -40.82 4.97 2.71
CA MET A 759 -40.05 3.99 1.94
C MET A 759 -39.19 4.68 0.89
N PHE A 760 -37.87 4.43 0.96
CA PHE A 760 -36.97 4.73 -0.15
C PHE A 760 -37.14 3.76 -1.31
N THR A 761 -37.15 4.28 -2.53
CA THR A 761 -36.95 3.46 -3.72
C THR A 761 -35.51 2.94 -3.79
N LEU A 762 -35.28 1.87 -4.57
CA LEU A 762 -33.91 1.34 -4.79
C LEU A 762 -32.92 2.41 -5.25
N LYS A 763 -33.38 3.33 -6.13
CA LYS A 763 -32.57 4.42 -6.65
C LYS A 763 -32.25 5.45 -5.57
N GLN A 764 -33.22 5.83 -4.74
CA GLN A 764 -33.03 6.78 -3.64
C GLN A 764 -32.08 6.23 -2.56
N ASP A 765 -32.25 4.97 -2.14
CA ASP A 765 -31.31 4.30 -1.22
C ASP A 765 -29.89 4.24 -1.82
N GLY A 766 -29.79 3.97 -3.13
CA GLY A 766 -28.53 4.02 -3.86
C GLY A 766 -27.89 5.40 -3.87
N ILE A 767 -28.66 6.46 -4.12
CA ILE A 767 -28.15 7.84 -4.12
C ILE A 767 -27.70 8.23 -2.71
N GLN A 768 -28.43 7.88 -1.65
CA GLN A 768 -27.97 8.09 -0.26
C GLN A 768 -26.59 7.47 -0.02
N LYS A 769 -26.29 6.32 -0.62
CA LYS A 769 -24.96 5.68 -0.57
C LYS A 769 -23.91 6.35 -1.44
N VAL A 770 -24.29 7.00 -2.54
CA VAL A 770 -23.41 7.89 -3.32
C VAL A 770 -23.01 9.10 -2.48
N LEU A 771 -23.97 9.74 -1.80
CA LEU A 771 -23.74 10.87 -0.90
C LEU A 771 -22.80 10.50 0.27
N ARG A 772 -22.84 9.25 0.74
CA ARG A 772 -21.90 8.71 1.75
C ARG A 772 -20.51 8.35 1.20
N GLY A 773 -20.34 8.32 -0.13
CA GLY A 773 -19.08 7.95 -0.78
C GLY A 773 -18.81 6.44 -0.87
N ASP A 774 -19.85 5.62 -0.77
CA ASP A 774 -19.73 4.15 -0.81
C ASP A 774 -19.75 3.60 -2.24
N THR A 775 -20.43 4.27 -3.16
CA THR A 775 -20.53 3.93 -4.58
C THR A 775 -20.63 5.20 -5.44
N ASP A 776 -20.76 5.06 -6.75
CA ASP A 776 -20.94 6.20 -7.67
C ASP A 776 -22.31 6.18 -8.37
N LEU A 777 -22.72 7.32 -8.92
CA LEU A 777 -24.01 7.48 -9.58
C LEU A 777 -24.15 6.57 -10.82
N LYS A 778 -23.04 6.25 -11.49
CA LYS A 778 -23.04 5.37 -12.68
C LYS A 778 -23.46 3.95 -12.30
N GLN A 779 -22.98 3.43 -11.17
CA GLN A 779 -23.40 2.13 -10.66
C GLN A 779 -24.90 2.11 -10.31
N ILE A 780 -25.43 3.17 -9.69
CA ILE A 780 -26.85 3.25 -9.35
C ILE A 780 -27.72 3.23 -10.61
N LYS A 781 -27.37 4.02 -11.63
CA LYS A 781 -28.09 4.06 -12.91
C LYS A 781 -28.03 2.73 -13.67
N ALA A 782 -26.88 2.05 -13.64
CA ALA A 782 -26.75 0.73 -14.25
C ALA A 782 -27.62 -0.33 -13.53
N ALA A 783 -27.72 -0.22 -12.20
CA ALA A 783 -28.51 -1.15 -11.41
C ALA A 783 -30.00 -0.82 -11.41
N CYS A 784 -30.45 0.42 -11.58
CA CYS A 784 -31.86 0.82 -11.51
C CYS A 784 -32.35 1.26 -12.90
N ILE A 785 -33.13 0.41 -13.57
CA ILE A 785 -33.56 0.65 -14.98
C ILE A 785 -34.65 1.75 -15.10
N ARG A 786 -35.15 2.32 -14.00
CA ARG A 786 -35.96 3.54 -13.98
C ARG A 786 -35.70 4.34 -12.73
#